data_AF-A0A1D1V8M1-F1
#
_entry.id   AF-A0A1D1V8M1-F1
#
_cell.length_a   1.000
_cell.length_b   1.000
_cell.length_c   1.000
_cell.angle_alpha   90.00
_cell.angle_beta   90.00
_cell.angle_gamma   90.00
#
_symmetry.space_group_name_H-M   'P 1'
#
loop_
_entity.id
_entity.type
_entity.pdbx_description
1 polymer ?
#
loop_
_entity_poly.entity_id
_entity_poly.type
_entity_poly.pdbx_seq_one_letter_code
_entity_poly.pdbx_strand_id
1 'polypeptide(L)'
;MEFHLFLLLTCLSSLAVARTVSPAAEAVTWAVEEGAVTCVLVSFDAVLAVTYPALFSSGSINFTKPEQTTVALPSNAVIDQQSSSCSPTYQRIVLRWPGQFSHKLSIDFTKESQNTVVKSLSFEYDLSDSNLFPNATSGNATIARSNEKVLLTFPATSYWECETGVAIELETLAGEPYGAVLNATNVRLEAFRTASDKAFNGVPQVCAADPSTTTSSTTTSTTTSTTTTSSTTTSPTTQTTTTSSTTPWTVPTTTLSPPPSAVWSVKDTRTGGYCVLAALDAQFTIYFNATFPAAPNTTHIAPSHALTLPSTANVVQDQSYCDAGSVLAPRQRIVLQWGTYKTNLTLTFAQDPVTNTTTIKEVQLQYDLNDAAIFPDRTPLENNIVTAVSSGQIDTIPNHMYKQCLTGFTTLLKINGEKDLNATMAWSNVRLQAFRNQTTTTFEGNADVCQGDQHLTTPTPFITSTAPPPLPLSGAFYNLTYPNGSQCLMVHFDLGITAMYYKKDATVGNGTIASVNNGTINHTLSWCSENRSMLVIEEFLPSWRLKMQFDNWSGKAYMSMVQLKYNLHTSWKFPDADEHADMWMNATSLKRWSSTLGHSYKCLTRQDTLKLDTAGQRAVESMTLYLGQVKLRAFVPYNETITNGTQTWGQEEECGMDVLTNDIVPIAVGCALAALVVIVLIAYVIGRRRNRARGYESM
;
A
#
# COMPACT_ATOMS: atom_id res chain seq x y z
N MET A 1 -8.23 -43.39 57.59
CA MET A 1 -7.42 -42.18 57.73
C MET A 1 -6.07 -42.46 57.08
N GLU A 2 -6.08 -42.62 55.75
CA GLU A 2 -4.89 -43.01 54.97
C GLU A 2 -5.11 -42.73 53.46
N PHE A 3 -5.79 -41.63 53.14
CA PHE A 3 -6.04 -41.23 51.74
C PHE A 3 -5.87 -39.74 51.45
N HIS A 4 -5.37 -38.96 52.43
CA HIS A 4 -5.02 -37.55 52.23
C HIS A 4 -3.50 -37.28 52.17
N LEU A 5 -2.66 -38.31 52.29
CA LEU A 5 -1.20 -38.18 52.27
C LEU A 5 -0.57 -38.45 50.89
N PHE A 6 -1.36 -38.85 49.88
CA PHE A 6 -0.86 -39.13 48.52
C PHE A 6 -1.05 -37.98 47.52
N LEU A 7 -1.82 -36.93 47.87
CA LEU A 7 -2.03 -35.77 46.98
C LEU A 7 -1.07 -34.60 47.22
N LEU A 8 -0.23 -34.68 48.26
CA LEU A 8 0.73 -33.63 48.64
C LEU A 8 2.19 -33.96 48.27
N LEU A 9 2.46 -35.13 47.67
CA LEU A 9 3.82 -35.60 47.38
C LEU A 9 4.19 -35.71 45.89
N THR A 10 3.36 -35.27 44.95
CA THR A 10 3.72 -35.19 43.51
C THR A 10 3.91 -33.77 42.98
N CYS A 11 3.98 -32.77 43.87
CA CYS A 11 4.25 -31.37 43.51
C CYS A 11 5.73 -30.96 43.64
N LEU A 12 6.66 -31.92 43.73
CA LEU A 12 8.10 -31.67 43.97
C LEU A 12 8.99 -32.61 43.13
N SER A 13 8.77 -32.64 41.83
CA SER A 13 9.76 -33.19 40.89
C SER A 13 9.59 -32.59 39.50
N SER A 14 9.79 -31.28 39.39
CA SER A 14 10.36 -30.69 38.17
C SER A 14 11.27 -29.57 38.65
N LEU A 15 12.54 -29.95 38.82
CA LEU A 15 13.64 -29.03 38.93
C LEU A 15 13.48 -27.92 37.89
N ALA A 16 13.77 -26.71 38.34
CA ALA A 16 13.95 -25.53 37.52
C ALA A 16 14.76 -25.86 36.25
N VAL A 17 14.06 -25.99 35.12
CA VAL A 17 14.51 -25.29 33.93
C VAL A 17 13.80 -23.94 34.03
N ALA A 18 14.37 -23.07 34.86
CA ALA A 18 14.33 -21.67 34.52
C ALA A 18 14.80 -21.64 33.06
N ARG A 19 13.89 -21.33 32.13
CA ARG A 19 14.33 -20.78 30.86
C ARG A 19 15.21 -19.62 31.30
N THR A 20 16.52 -19.83 31.22
CA THR A 20 17.43 -18.75 30.92
C THR A 20 16.76 -18.10 29.72
N VAL A 21 16.06 -17.00 29.97
CA VAL A 21 15.91 -15.97 28.95
C VAL A 21 17.35 -15.78 28.53
N SER A 22 17.67 -16.31 27.35
CA SER A 22 18.95 -16.08 26.73
C SER A 22 19.17 -14.58 26.89
N PRO A 23 20.30 -14.13 27.44
CA PRO A 23 20.57 -12.71 27.52
C PRO A 23 20.29 -12.13 26.14
N ALA A 24 19.56 -11.02 26.09
CA ALA A 24 19.33 -10.29 24.86
C ALA A 24 20.65 -10.28 24.09
N ALA A 25 20.69 -10.91 22.92
CA ALA A 25 21.93 -11.08 22.19
C ALA A 25 22.54 -9.69 21.99
N GLU A 26 23.76 -9.50 22.49
CA GLU A 26 24.43 -8.20 22.43
C GLU A 26 24.70 -7.85 20.96
N ALA A 27 24.36 -6.62 20.56
CA ALA A 27 24.64 -6.13 19.22
C ALA A 27 26.15 -6.19 18.94
N VAL A 28 26.52 -6.80 17.82
CA VAL A 28 27.92 -6.88 17.41
C VAL A 28 28.23 -5.73 16.47
N THR A 29 29.45 -5.19 16.52
CA THR A 29 29.87 -4.05 15.70
C THR A 29 30.86 -4.51 14.62
N TRP A 30 30.60 -4.12 13.37
CA TRP A 30 31.47 -4.35 12.23
C TRP A 30 31.84 -3.04 11.55
N ALA A 31 33.08 -2.98 11.03
CA ALA A 31 33.66 -1.78 10.45
C ALA A 31 34.31 -2.11 9.10
N VAL A 32 34.03 -1.31 8.07
CA VAL A 32 34.80 -1.30 6.82
C VAL A 32 35.82 -0.19 6.91
N GLU A 33 37.09 -0.53 6.67
CA GLU A 33 38.23 0.36 6.86
C GLU A 33 38.96 0.55 5.52
N GLU A 34 39.28 1.80 5.18
CA GLU A 34 40.16 2.14 4.06
C GLU A 34 41.33 2.97 4.60
N GLY A 35 42.52 2.35 4.64
CA GLY A 35 43.68 2.95 5.30
C GLY A 35 43.46 3.11 6.80
N ALA A 36 43.46 4.36 7.28
CA ALA A 36 43.22 4.68 8.69
C ALA A 36 41.78 5.12 8.98
N VAL A 37 40.91 5.14 7.97
CA VAL A 37 39.53 5.64 8.09
C VAL A 37 38.56 4.47 8.20
N THR A 38 37.73 4.47 9.24
CA THR A 38 36.55 3.60 9.32
C THR A 38 35.44 4.27 8.53
N CYS A 39 35.16 3.81 7.31
CA CYS A 39 34.24 4.47 6.38
C CYS A 39 32.76 4.10 6.63
N VAL A 40 32.52 2.84 7.01
CA VAL A 40 31.21 2.30 7.40
C VAL A 40 31.35 1.64 8.76
N LEU A 41 30.44 1.96 9.67
CA LEU A 41 30.31 1.33 10.97
C LEU A 41 28.85 0.89 11.15
N VAL A 42 28.63 -0.40 11.37
CA VAL A 42 27.30 -0.96 11.64
C VAL A 42 27.34 -1.77 12.92
N SER A 43 26.27 -1.73 13.70
CA SER A 43 26.09 -2.61 14.83
C SER A 43 24.65 -3.08 14.92
N PHE A 44 24.42 -4.38 15.02
CA PHE A 44 23.08 -4.95 15.18
C PHE A 44 23.18 -6.43 15.57
N ASP A 45 22.08 -6.94 16.10
CA ASP A 45 21.79 -8.38 16.14
C ASP A 45 20.74 -8.70 15.07
N ALA A 46 20.82 -9.88 14.45
CA ALA A 46 19.91 -10.24 13.37
C ALA A 46 19.64 -11.74 13.25
N VAL A 47 18.38 -12.06 12.92
CA VAL A 47 17.94 -13.41 12.56
C VAL A 47 17.16 -13.34 11.26
N LEU A 48 17.51 -14.20 10.30
CA LEU A 48 16.81 -14.34 9.03
C LEU A 48 15.85 -15.52 9.07
N ALA A 49 14.57 -15.29 8.81
CA ALA A 49 13.59 -16.34 8.57
C ALA A 49 13.55 -16.67 7.07
N VAL A 50 14.00 -17.86 6.68
CA VAL A 50 14.16 -18.28 5.29
C VAL A 50 13.14 -19.36 4.94
N THR A 51 12.39 -19.17 3.86
CA THR A 51 11.52 -20.20 3.27
C THR A 51 12.22 -20.84 2.07
N TYR A 52 12.37 -22.16 2.07
CA TYR A 52 13.16 -22.89 1.05
C TYR A 52 12.46 -24.18 0.57
N PRO A 53 12.78 -24.67 -0.64
CA PRO A 53 12.19 -25.89 -1.19
C PRO A 53 12.83 -27.15 -0.61
N ALA A 54 12.05 -28.01 0.05
CA ALA A 54 12.50 -29.26 0.64
C ALA A 54 11.75 -30.50 0.09
N LEU A 55 12.49 -31.60 -0.10
CA LEU A 55 12.02 -32.90 -0.58
C LEU A 55 11.44 -33.73 0.56
N PHE A 56 10.25 -34.29 0.33
CA PHE A 56 9.60 -35.22 1.24
C PHE A 56 9.19 -36.48 0.49
N SER A 57 9.36 -37.62 1.15
CA SER A 57 8.97 -38.93 0.63
C SER A 57 7.78 -39.46 1.41
N SER A 58 6.70 -39.83 0.70
CA SER A 58 5.59 -40.60 1.27
C SER A 58 5.42 -41.91 0.50
N GLY A 59 5.96 -43.02 1.01
CA GLY A 59 6.04 -44.27 0.26
C GLY A 59 7.01 -44.15 -0.92
N SER A 60 6.58 -44.48 -2.14
CA SER A 60 7.41 -44.48 -3.35
C SER A 60 7.43 -43.16 -4.14
N ILE A 61 6.78 -42.10 -3.63
CA ILE A 61 6.67 -40.80 -4.30
C ILE A 61 7.45 -39.72 -3.55
N ASN A 62 8.23 -38.94 -4.30
CA ASN A 62 8.93 -37.75 -3.81
C ASN A 62 8.15 -36.50 -4.24
N PHE A 63 7.96 -35.56 -3.33
CA PHE A 63 7.35 -34.25 -3.62
C PHE A 63 8.09 -33.13 -2.91
N THR A 64 8.06 -31.94 -3.51
CA THR A 64 8.68 -30.73 -2.95
C THR A 64 7.64 -29.89 -2.22
N LYS A 65 7.92 -29.49 -0.97
CA LYS A 65 7.14 -28.48 -0.25
C LYS A 65 8.04 -27.35 0.27
N PRO A 66 7.49 -26.14 0.50
CA PRO A 66 8.21 -25.09 1.22
C PRO A 66 8.39 -25.49 2.69
N GLU A 67 9.60 -25.33 3.20
CA GLU A 67 9.95 -25.45 4.62
C GLU A 67 10.54 -24.12 5.11
N GLN A 68 10.46 -23.84 6.40
CA GLN A 68 11.03 -22.64 7.00
C GLN A 68 12.15 -22.98 7.97
N THR A 69 13.20 -22.16 7.98
CA THR A 69 14.30 -22.23 8.93
C THR A 69 14.71 -20.83 9.36
N THR A 70 15.44 -20.73 10.47
CA THR A 70 16.02 -19.48 10.94
C THR A 70 17.55 -19.54 10.84
N VAL A 71 18.13 -18.51 10.24
CA VAL A 71 19.59 -18.34 10.11
C VAL A 71 19.99 -17.11 10.93
N ALA A 72 20.63 -17.32 12.06
CA ALA A 72 21.15 -16.21 12.87
C ALA A 72 22.41 -15.62 12.23
N LEU A 73 22.59 -14.30 12.35
CA LEU A 73 23.86 -13.63 12.10
C LEU A 73 24.82 -13.94 13.25
N PRO A 74 25.90 -14.69 13.01
CA PRO A 74 26.78 -15.12 14.07
C PRO A 74 27.65 -13.95 14.52
N SER A 75 27.95 -13.89 15.82
CA SER A 75 28.78 -12.84 16.40
C SER A 75 30.22 -12.82 15.86
N ASN A 76 30.69 -13.92 15.28
CA ASN A 76 31.99 -14.02 14.62
C ASN A 76 31.94 -13.83 13.09
N ALA A 77 30.84 -13.29 12.54
CA ALA A 77 30.79 -12.89 11.13
C ALA A 77 31.95 -11.96 10.78
N VAL A 78 32.55 -12.15 9.60
CA VAL A 78 33.73 -11.40 9.15
C VAL A 78 33.38 -10.50 7.98
N ILE A 79 34.05 -9.36 7.86
CA ILE A 79 33.92 -8.49 6.68
C ILE A 79 34.54 -9.17 5.47
N ASP A 80 33.78 -9.29 4.38
CA ASP A 80 34.31 -9.63 3.06
C ASP A 80 34.90 -8.36 2.41
N GLN A 81 36.20 -8.18 2.60
CA GLN A 81 36.96 -7.00 2.15
C GLN A 81 36.96 -6.81 0.63
N GLN A 82 36.72 -7.88 -0.14
CA GLN A 82 36.71 -7.79 -1.61
C GLN A 82 35.39 -7.26 -2.17
N SER A 83 34.30 -7.47 -1.42
CA SER A 83 32.94 -7.07 -1.82
C SER A 83 32.41 -5.86 -1.03
N SER A 84 33.10 -5.46 0.04
CA SER A 84 32.85 -4.22 0.77
C SER A 84 33.59 -3.04 0.12
N SER A 85 33.04 -1.82 0.24
CA SER A 85 33.58 -0.62 -0.43
C SER A 85 33.40 0.63 0.40
N CYS A 86 34.41 1.51 0.36
CA CYS A 86 34.47 2.80 1.05
C CYS A 86 34.28 4.02 0.12
N SER A 87 33.74 3.83 -1.09
CA SER A 87 33.64 4.91 -2.07
C SER A 87 32.90 6.16 -1.54
N PRO A 88 33.28 7.38 -1.95
CA PRO A 88 32.75 8.63 -1.39
C PRO A 88 31.23 8.84 -1.58
N THR A 89 30.63 8.19 -2.57
CA THR A 89 29.20 8.34 -2.92
C THR A 89 28.40 7.05 -2.76
N TYR A 90 29.09 5.91 -2.67
CA TYR A 90 28.49 4.60 -2.51
C TYR A 90 29.38 3.75 -1.62
N GLN A 91 28.83 3.22 -0.54
CA GLN A 91 29.54 2.33 0.36
C GLN A 91 28.76 1.05 0.55
N ARG A 92 29.47 -0.06 0.67
CA ARG A 92 28.90 -1.39 0.84
C ARG A 92 29.63 -2.09 1.97
N ILE A 93 28.88 -2.75 2.83
CA ILE A 93 29.41 -3.69 3.82
C ILE A 93 28.85 -5.07 3.54
N VAL A 94 29.74 -6.07 3.44
CA VAL A 94 29.37 -7.47 3.24
C VAL A 94 29.88 -8.29 4.43
N LEU A 95 28.96 -8.83 5.21
CA LEU A 95 29.23 -9.74 6.32
C LEU A 95 29.17 -11.17 5.80
N ARG A 96 30.20 -11.96 6.06
CA ARG A 96 30.28 -13.38 5.68
C ARG A 96 30.35 -14.26 6.92
N TRP A 97 29.57 -15.34 6.91
CA TRP A 97 29.58 -16.33 7.98
C TRP A 97 30.88 -17.13 7.85
N PRO A 98 31.66 -17.31 8.92
CA PRO A 98 32.85 -18.16 8.88
C PRO A 98 32.42 -19.63 8.83
N GLY A 99 33.00 -20.41 7.92
CA GLY A 99 32.67 -21.82 7.78
C GLY A 99 32.87 -22.34 6.36
N GLN A 100 32.35 -23.54 6.10
CA GLN A 100 32.37 -24.15 4.77
C GLN A 100 31.26 -23.63 3.85
N PHE A 101 30.18 -23.11 4.41
CA PHE A 101 29.00 -22.61 3.68
C PHE A 101 29.10 -21.10 3.44
N SER A 102 28.65 -20.62 2.29
CA SER A 102 28.89 -19.25 1.83
C SER A 102 27.75 -18.27 2.15
N HIS A 103 27.27 -18.24 3.39
CA HIS A 103 26.26 -17.24 3.78
C HIS A 103 26.85 -15.83 3.82
N LYS A 104 26.17 -14.87 3.20
CA LYS A 104 26.55 -13.45 3.20
C LYS A 104 25.36 -12.52 3.41
N LEU A 105 25.55 -11.44 4.14
CA LEU A 105 24.59 -10.34 4.29
C LEU A 105 25.27 -9.05 3.81
N SER A 106 24.65 -8.37 2.85
CA SER A 106 25.19 -7.13 2.30
C SER A 106 24.22 -5.97 2.55
N ILE A 107 24.78 -4.81 2.90
CA ILE A 107 24.05 -3.55 3.10
C ILE A 107 24.71 -2.47 2.26
N ASP A 108 23.89 -1.77 1.48
CA ASP A 108 24.32 -0.71 0.56
C ASP A 108 23.88 0.67 1.04
N PHE A 109 24.85 1.58 1.11
CA PHE A 109 24.69 2.98 1.47
C PHE A 109 25.01 3.86 0.27
N THR A 110 24.17 4.86 0.01
CA THR A 110 24.38 5.88 -1.02
C THR A 110 24.34 7.25 -0.38
N LYS A 111 25.26 8.14 -0.77
CA LYS A 111 25.27 9.53 -0.31
C LYS A 111 24.44 10.38 -1.27
N GLU A 112 23.35 10.96 -0.78
CA GLU A 112 22.47 11.84 -1.55
C GLU A 112 22.46 13.24 -0.93
N SER A 113 23.17 14.18 -1.55
CA SER A 113 23.37 15.54 -1.03
C SER A 113 23.99 15.54 0.38
N GLN A 114 23.20 15.86 1.41
CA GLN A 114 23.59 15.87 2.83
C GLN A 114 23.05 14.66 3.60
N ASN A 115 22.51 13.65 2.91
CA ASN A 115 21.89 12.48 3.52
C ASN A 115 22.63 11.18 3.16
N THR A 116 22.59 10.23 4.08
CA THR A 116 22.91 8.82 3.88
C THR A 116 21.60 8.07 3.61
N VAL A 117 21.55 7.35 2.48
CA VAL A 117 20.42 6.53 2.04
C VAL A 117 20.81 5.07 2.08
N VAL A 118 20.07 4.25 2.82
CA VAL A 118 20.25 2.78 2.83
C VAL A 118 19.36 2.20 1.73
N LYS A 119 19.95 1.67 0.65
CA LYS A 119 19.23 1.35 -0.60
C LYS A 119 18.98 -0.12 -0.90
N SER A 120 19.87 -1.01 -0.45
CA SER A 120 19.74 -2.42 -0.75
C SER A 120 20.28 -3.24 0.41
N LEU A 121 19.48 -4.18 0.85
CA LEU A 121 19.85 -5.26 1.75
C LEU A 121 19.74 -6.54 0.94
N SER A 122 20.79 -7.35 0.96
CA SER A 122 20.77 -8.66 0.30
C SER A 122 21.32 -9.77 1.17
N PHE A 123 20.65 -10.90 1.19
CA PHE A 123 21.10 -12.12 1.85
C PHE A 123 21.39 -13.21 0.83
N GLU A 124 22.61 -13.71 0.84
CA GLU A 124 23.05 -14.88 0.09
C GLU A 124 23.16 -16.06 1.07
N TYR A 125 22.51 -17.19 0.76
CA TYR A 125 22.58 -18.39 1.59
C TYR A 125 22.80 -19.66 0.80
N ASP A 126 23.56 -20.57 1.39
CA ASP A 126 23.93 -21.85 0.80
C ASP A 126 22.98 -22.95 1.29
N LEU A 127 22.22 -23.53 0.36
CA LEU A 127 21.27 -24.62 0.66
C LEU A 127 21.94 -25.98 0.87
N SER A 128 23.26 -26.08 0.71
CA SER A 128 24.01 -27.30 1.03
C SER A 128 24.24 -27.48 2.53
N ASP A 129 24.01 -26.46 3.36
CA ASP A 129 24.04 -26.60 4.82
C ASP A 129 22.84 -27.41 5.30
N SER A 130 23.01 -28.73 5.41
CA SER A 130 21.95 -29.65 5.82
C SER A 130 21.51 -29.46 7.28
N ASN A 131 22.28 -28.75 8.10
CA ASN A 131 21.88 -28.43 9.48
C ASN A 131 20.86 -27.28 9.51
N LEU A 132 21.04 -26.28 8.64
CA LEU A 132 20.12 -25.16 8.50
C LEU A 132 18.96 -25.48 7.54
N PHE A 133 19.23 -26.23 6.47
CA PHE A 133 18.30 -26.51 5.39
C PHE A 133 18.11 -28.03 5.16
N PRO A 134 17.53 -28.76 6.13
CA PRO A 134 17.28 -30.18 5.98
C PRO A 134 16.38 -30.44 4.77
N ASN A 135 16.73 -31.49 4.00
CA ASN A 135 16.03 -31.96 2.82
C ASN A 135 15.94 -30.95 1.65
N ALA A 136 16.78 -29.92 1.58
CA ALA A 136 16.75 -28.95 0.49
C ALA A 136 16.89 -29.63 -0.90
N THR A 137 16.05 -29.23 -1.85
CA THR A 137 15.97 -29.80 -3.22
C THR A 137 17.15 -29.44 -4.13
N SER A 138 17.85 -28.33 -3.86
CA SER A 138 18.89 -27.77 -4.73
C SER A 138 20.28 -27.83 -4.07
N GLY A 139 20.69 -29.02 -3.65
CA GLY A 139 22.01 -29.25 -3.06
C GLY A 139 23.12 -28.70 -3.97
N ASN A 140 23.84 -27.68 -3.48
CA ASN A 140 24.89 -26.87 -4.12
C ASN A 140 24.46 -25.50 -4.70
N ALA A 141 23.23 -25.01 -4.46
CA ALA A 141 22.83 -23.67 -4.88
C ALA A 141 23.05 -22.62 -3.79
N THR A 142 23.77 -21.54 -4.13
CA THR A 142 23.72 -20.27 -3.39
C THR A 142 22.55 -19.45 -3.89
N ILE A 143 21.71 -19.00 -2.97
CA ILE A 143 20.53 -18.20 -3.28
C ILE A 143 20.73 -16.79 -2.76
N ALA A 144 20.70 -15.80 -3.65
CA ALA A 144 20.66 -14.39 -3.29
C ALA A 144 19.21 -13.87 -3.27
N ARG A 145 18.87 -13.09 -2.24
CA ARG A 145 17.60 -12.39 -2.07
C ARG A 145 17.89 -10.94 -1.73
N SER A 146 17.28 -9.98 -2.40
CA SER A 146 17.45 -8.54 -2.14
C SER A 146 16.10 -7.86 -2.04
N ASN A 147 16.00 -6.79 -1.26
CA ASN A 147 14.79 -5.98 -1.20
C ASN A 147 14.71 -4.93 -2.31
N GLU A 148 15.81 -4.66 -3.04
CA GLU A 148 15.96 -3.68 -4.15
C GLU A 148 15.32 -2.29 -3.91
N LYS A 149 15.14 -1.90 -2.63
CA LYS A 149 14.36 -0.73 -2.22
C LYS A 149 15.09 0.09 -1.16
N VAL A 150 14.89 1.40 -1.23
CA VAL A 150 15.28 2.33 -0.17
C VAL A 150 14.63 1.93 1.15
N LEU A 151 15.46 1.63 2.15
CA LEU A 151 15.04 1.23 3.49
C LEU A 151 14.81 2.43 4.39
N LEU A 152 15.79 3.32 4.45
CA LEU A 152 15.76 4.51 5.30
C LEU A 152 16.74 5.58 4.82
N THR A 153 16.50 6.83 5.23
CA THR A 153 17.31 7.99 4.89
C THR A 153 17.52 8.84 6.14
N PHE A 154 18.76 9.23 6.42
CA PHE A 154 19.12 10.08 7.56
C PHE A 154 20.24 11.05 7.17
N PRO A 155 20.47 12.15 7.92
CA PRO A 155 21.55 13.09 7.63
C PRO A 155 22.93 12.41 7.65
N ALA A 156 23.84 12.83 6.75
CA ALA A 156 25.18 12.25 6.61
C ALA A 156 26.12 12.58 7.80
N THR A 157 25.76 13.56 8.62
CA THR A 157 26.45 13.89 9.88
C THR A 157 25.90 13.14 11.10
N SER A 158 24.96 12.23 10.87
CA SER A 158 24.23 11.49 11.88
C SER A 158 24.50 10.00 11.79
N TYR A 159 24.21 9.29 12.87
CA TYR A 159 24.05 7.83 12.82
C TYR A 159 22.59 7.48 13.11
N TRP A 160 22.11 6.41 12.49
CA TRP A 160 20.77 5.89 12.74
C TRP A 160 20.79 4.92 13.91
N GLU A 161 19.78 4.96 14.78
CA GLU A 161 19.63 4.08 15.94
C GLU A 161 18.19 3.56 16.08
N CYS A 162 18.04 2.25 16.32
CA CYS A 162 16.74 1.62 16.54
C CYS A 162 16.87 0.36 17.42
N GLU A 163 16.41 0.46 18.67
CA GLU A 163 16.41 -0.61 19.67
C GLU A 163 15.24 -1.58 19.49
N THR A 164 14.03 -1.06 19.23
CA THR A 164 12.78 -1.85 19.10
C THR A 164 12.75 -2.86 17.94
N GLY A 165 13.76 -2.82 17.08
CA GLY A 165 13.98 -3.79 16.02
C GLY A 165 13.20 -3.51 14.73
N VAL A 166 13.76 -3.98 13.61
CA VAL A 166 13.29 -3.74 12.25
C VAL A 166 13.14 -5.08 11.54
N ALA A 167 12.03 -5.25 10.81
CA ALA A 167 11.80 -6.40 9.94
C ALA A 167 11.83 -5.97 8.48
N ILE A 168 12.64 -6.64 7.67
CA ILE A 168 12.85 -6.32 6.25
C ILE A 168 12.61 -7.57 5.42
N GLU A 169 11.63 -7.50 4.52
CA GLU A 169 11.33 -8.55 3.56
C GLU A 169 12.27 -8.45 2.36
N LEU A 170 12.94 -9.56 2.02
CA LEU A 170 13.79 -9.69 0.85
C LEU A 170 12.99 -10.34 -0.29
N GLU A 171 13.03 -9.76 -1.48
CA GLU A 171 12.17 -10.14 -2.59
C GLU A 171 12.46 -11.56 -3.08
N THR A 172 11.38 -12.26 -3.44
CA THR A 172 11.40 -13.57 -4.09
C THR A 172 11.76 -13.42 -5.57
N LEU A 173 12.51 -14.38 -6.13
CA LEU A 173 12.57 -14.52 -7.59
C LEU A 173 11.15 -14.69 -8.14
N ALA A 174 10.82 -13.97 -9.21
CA ALA A 174 9.47 -13.95 -9.78
C ALA A 174 8.96 -15.39 -10.05
N GLY A 175 7.86 -15.76 -9.40
CA GLY A 175 7.22 -17.08 -9.56
C GLY A 175 7.53 -18.12 -8.49
N GLU A 176 8.41 -17.83 -7.51
CA GLU A 176 8.82 -18.79 -6.48
C GLU A 176 8.25 -18.44 -5.08
N PRO A 177 7.67 -19.38 -4.32
CA PRO A 177 7.15 -19.14 -2.96
C PRO A 177 8.24 -19.07 -1.88
N TYR A 178 9.51 -18.89 -2.27
CA TYR A 178 10.70 -19.04 -1.41
C TYR A 178 11.38 -17.68 -1.16
N GLY A 179 11.00 -17.02 -0.06
CA GLY A 179 11.52 -15.70 0.36
C GLY A 179 12.27 -15.72 1.69
N ALA A 180 12.85 -14.59 2.07
CA ALA A 180 13.54 -14.41 3.34
C ALA A 180 13.14 -13.09 4.02
N VAL A 181 13.05 -13.10 5.35
CA VAL A 181 12.76 -11.90 6.16
C VAL A 181 13.90 -11.72 7.17
N LEU A 182 14.57 -10.57 7.14
CA LEU A 182 15.55 -10.16 8.14
C LEU A 182 14.82 -9.52 9.31
N ASN A 183 15.00 -10.05 10.52
CA ASN A 183 14.61 -9.40 11.77
C ASN A 183 15.88 -8.94 12.49
N ALA A 184 16.06 -7.64 12.64
CA ALA A 184 17.23 -7.06 13.30
C ALA A 184 16.83 -6.26 14.54
N THR A 185 17.65 -6.25 15.59
CA THR A 185 17.47 -5.47 16.82
C THR A 185 18.74 -4.71 17.17
N ASN A 186 18.62 -3.70 18.04
CA ASN A 186 19.76 -2.88 18.49
C ASN A 186 20.56 -2.30 17.31
N VAL A 187 19.85 -1.81 16.28
CA VAL A 187 20.43 -1.42 15.00
C VAL A 187 21.05 -0.04 15.12
N ARG A 188 22.34 0.07 14.84
CA ARG A 188 23.08 1.32 14.69
C ARG A 188 23.83 1.33 13.36
N LEU A 189 23.65 2.39 12.57
CA LEU A 189 24.26 2.49 11.24
C LEU A 189 24.89 3.87 11.05
N GLU A 190 26.14 3.89 10.63
CA GLU A 190 26.85 5.11 10.25
C GLU A 190 27.73 4.83 9.04
N ALA A 191 27.56 5.60 7.98
CA ALA A 191 28.31 5.46 6.74
C ALA A 191 28.86 6.83 6.30
N PHE A 192 29.79 6.82 5.36
CA PHE A 192 30.52 8.00 4.87
C PHE A 192 31.33 8.71 5.96
N ARG A 193 31.76 7.94 6.95
CA ARG A 193 32.60 8.40 8.05
C ARG A 193 33.98 8.81 7.56
N THR A 194 34.55 9.82 8.22
CA THR A 194 35.94 10.28 8.03
C THR A 194 36.81 10.03 9.25
N ALA A 195 36.27 9.37 10.28
CA ALA A 195 36.92 9.14 11.55
C ALA A 195 37.67 7.80 11.58
N SER A 196 38.73 7.72 12.37
CA SER A 196 39.55 6.50 12.54
C SER A 196 39.13 5.61 13.70
N ASP A 197 38.23 6.09 14.57
CA ASP A 197 37.72 5.32 15.69
C ASP A 197 36.55 4.40 15.26
N LYS A 198 36.09 3.59 16.21
CA LYS A 198 34.96 2.65 16.07
C LYS A 198 33.78 3.03 16.99
N ALA A 199 33.68 4.29 17.37
CA ALA A 199 32.55 4.83 18.11
C ALA A 199 31.58 5.53 17.15
N PHE A 200 30.28 5.49 17.46
CA PHE A 200 29.27 6.24 16.71
C PHE A 200 29.36 7.72 17.10
N ASN A 201 29.83 8.57 16.19
CA ASN A 201 30.19 9.96 16.51
C ASN A 201 29.23 10.99 15.92
N GLY A 202 28.37 10.58 14.98
CA GLY A 202 27.33 11.44 14.44
C GLY A 202 26.25 11.81 15.46
N VAL A 203 25.35 12.73 15.10
CA VAL A 203 24.15 13.03 15.89
C VAL A 203 23.18 11.85 15.79
N PRO A 204 22.70 11.26 16.92
CA PRO A 204 21.76 10.13 16.88
C PRO A 204 20.45 10.50 16.18
N GLN A 205 19.97 9.62 15.31
CA GLN A 205 18.64 9.66 14.72
C GLN A 205 17.90 8.39 15.12
N VAL A 206 16.96 8.56 16.04
CA VAL A 206 16.20 7.47 16.64
C VAL A 206 15.00 7.13 15.75
N CYS A 207 14.76 5.84 15.52
CA CYS A 207 13.63 5.39 14.73
C CYS A 207 12.28 5.71 15.39
N ALA A 208 11.22 5.83 14.59
CA ALA A 208 9.89 6.17 15.09
C ALA A 208 9.29 5.15 16.07
N ALA A 209 9.83 3.93 16.11
CA ALA A 209 9.39 2.87 17.01
C ALA A 209 9.97 3.03 18.43
N ASP A 210 11.05 3.79 18.60
CA ASP A 210 11.63 4.12 19.91
C ASP A 210 11.12 5.50 20.38
N PRO A 211 10.50 5.61 21.56
CA PRO A 211 10.02 6.90 22.06
C PRO A 211 11.22 7.82 22.38
N SER A 212 11.23 9.02 21.79
CA SER A 212 12.26 10.03 22.06
C SER A 212 12.21 10.47 23.53
N THR A 213 13.17 10.02 24.34
CA THR A 213 13.38 10.55 25.69
C THR A 213 14.07 11.91 25.56
N THR A 214 13.28 12.97 25.65
CA THR A 214 13.81 14.35 25.65
C THR A 214 14.61 14.54 26.94
N THR A 215 15.92 14.46 26.86
CA THR A 215 16.82 14.75 28.00
C THR A 215 16.88 16.26 28.16
N SER A 216 16.26 16.77 29.22
CA SER A 216 16.43 18.15 29.66
C SER A 216 17.90 18.38 30.06
N SER A 217 18.57 19.27 29.34
CA SER A 217 19.90 19.75 29.67
C SER A 217 19.89 20.40 31.06
N THR A 218 20.49 19.74 32.04
CA THR A 218 20.77 20.33 33.35
C THR A 218 21.93 21.30 33.19
N THR A 219 21.63 22.59 33.09
CA THR A 219 22.63 23.65 33.22
C THR A 219 22.68 24.05 34.68
N THR A 220 23.82 23.78 35.32
CA THR A 220 24.16 24.30 36.64
C THR A 220 24.36 25.81 36.57
N SER A 221 23.49 26.58 37.21
CA SER A 221 23.83 27.95 37.63
C SER A 221 23.09 28.34 38.91
N THR A 222 23.93 28.52 39.93
CA THR A 222 23.85 29.15 41.24
C THR A 222 22.64 30.05 41.57
N THR A 223 22.12 29.77 42.77
CA THR A 223 21.24 30.50 43.69
C THR A 223 21.28 32.04 43.60
N THR A 224 20.10 32.68 43.62
CA THR A 224 19.75 33.78 44.56
C THR A 224 18.22 33.91 44.66
N SER A 225 17.76 33.93 45.90
CA SER A 225 16.37 34.04 46.37
C SER A 225 15.78 35.44 46.23
N THR A 226 14.49 35.55 45.89
CA THR A 226 13.56 36.49 46.55
C THR A 226 12.09 36.11 46.32
N THR A 227 11.36 36.12 47.43
CA THR A 227 9.94 35.84 47.67
C THR A 227 9.03 36.95 47.15
N THR A 228 7.84 36.64 46.63
CA THR A 228 6.56 37.26 47.08
C THR A 228 5.32 36.54 46.52
N THR A 229 4.38 36.26 47.43
CA THR A 229 2.96 35.89 47.31
C THR A 229 2.14 36.95 46.53
N SER A 230 0.93 36.75 45.97
CA SER A 230 -0.30 36.18 46.57
C SER A 230 -1.44 36.06 45.52
N SER A 231 -2.33 35.05 45.67
CA SER A 231 -3.84 35.04 45.64
C SER A 231 -4.64 36.01 44.73
N THR A 232 -5.86 35.81 44.21
CA THR A 232 -7.04 34.88 44.33
C THR A 232 -8.15 35.48 43.41
N THR A 233 -8.81 34.71 42.52
CA THR A 233 -10.21 34.16 42.58
C THR A 233 -11.44 35.07 42.29
N THR A 234 -12.39 34.44 41.56
CA THR A 234 -13.89 34.53 41.55
C THR A 234 -14.66 35.65 40.81
N SER A 235 -15.39 35.25 39.74
CA SER A 235 -16.89 35.15 39.52
C SER A 235 -17.84 36.20 40.15
N PRO A 236 -19.19 36.25 39.90
CA PRO A 236 -20.09 35.56 38.93
C PRO A 236 -21.25 36.47 38.33
N THR A 237 -22.22 35.86 37.60
CA THR A 237 -23.71 36.00 37.78
C THR A 237 -24.59 36.51 36.59
N THR A 238 -25.24 35.55 35.89
CA THR A 238 -26.70 35.27 35.72
C THR A 238 -27.72 36.22 35.00
N GLN A 239 -28.30 35.64 33.92
CA GLN A 239 -29.67 35.61 33.32
C GLN A 239 -30.59 36.84 33.17
N THR A 240 -31.28 36.89 32.02
CA THR A 240 -32.76 36.97 31.87
C THR A 240 -33.19 36.65 30.42
N THR A 241 -34.26 35.88 30.30
CA THR A 241 -34.95 35.38 29.10
C THR A 241 -35.89 36.41 28.46
N THR A 242 -35.98 36.47 27.12
CA THR A 242 -37.18 36.93 26.39
C THR A 242 -37.31 36.20 25.04
N THR A 243 -38.54 35.79 24.75
CA THR A 243 -39.02 34.95 23.63
C THR A 243 -39.42 35.71 22.36
N SER A 244 -39.51 34.94 21.26
CA SER A 244 -40.09 35.22 19.92
C SER A 244 -39.22 36.10 19.00
N SER A 245 -38.95 35.78 17.73
CA SER A 245 -39.83 35.31 16.66
C SER A 245 -39.05 34.58 15.55
N THR A 246 -39.73 33.70 14.81
CA THR A 246 -39.21 32.82 13.76
C THR A 246 -39.10 33.52 12.41
N THR A 247 -37.91 33.47 11.81
CA THR A 247 -37.71 33.65 10.36
C THR A 247 -36.83 32.51 9.83
N PRO A 248 -37.16 31.86 8.70
CA PRO A 248 -36.39 30.74 8.17
C PRO A 248 -35.04 31.23 7.64
N TRP A 249 -33.95 30.69 8.20
CA TRP A 249 -32.59 30.89 7.70
C TRP A 249 -32.28 29.84 6.64
N THR A 250 -31.90 30.30 5.45
CA THR A 250 -31.27 29.49 4.40
C THR A 250 -29.93 28.95 4.89
N VAL A 251 -29.76 27.63 4.82
CA VAL A 251 -28.54 26.92 5.19
C VAL A 251 -27.42 27.23 4.18
N PRO A 252 -26.21 27.64 4.61
CA PRO A 252 -25.07 27.75 3.73
C PRO A 252 -24.53 26.35 3.40
N THR A 253 -24.51 26.01 2.11
CA THR A 253 -23.93 24.77 1.59
C THR A 253 -22.41 24.83 1.73
N THR A 254 -21.84 24.03 2.64
CA THR A 254 -20.40 23.79 2.72
C THR A 254 -19.97 22.87 1.58
N THR A 255 -19.25 23.43 0.61
CA THR A 255 -18.59 22.73 -0.49
C THR A 255 -17.38 21.95 0.02
N LEU A 256 -17.42 20.62 -0.09
CA LEU A 256 -16.26 19.74 0.13
C LEU A 256 -15.40 19.67 -1.14
N SER A 257 -14.08 19.78 -0.95
CA SER A 257 -12.95 19.65 -1.89
C SER A 257 -12.69 20.82 -2.87
N PRO A 258 -11.42 21.24 -3.05
CA PRO A 258 -11.05 22.29 -3.98
C PRO A 258 -11.35 21.88 -5.43
N PRO A 259 -11.79 22.82 -6.29
CA PRO A 259 -12.01 22.55 -7.72
C PRO A 259 -10.68 22.21 -8.43
N PRO A 260 -10.73 21.48 -9.56
CA PRO A 260 -9.53 21.15 -10.35
C PRO A 260 -8.76 22.41 -10.77
N SER A 261 -7.44 22.31 -10.81
CA SER A 261 -6.52 23.45 -10.93
C SER A 261 -6.64 24.23 -12.25
N ALA A 262 -7.16 23.61 -13.32
CA ALA A 262 -7.44 24.22 -14.61
C ALA A 262 -8.46 23.42 -15.44
N VAL A 263 -9.06 24.06 -16.44
CA VAL A 263 -9.93 23.41 -17.45
C VAL A 263 -9.41 23.75 -18.84
N TRP A 264 -9.07 22.72 -19.61
CA TRP A 264 -8.63 22.81 -20.99
C TRP A 264 -9.74 22.41 -21.95
N SER A 265 -9.72 22.99 -23.15
CA SER A 265 -10.75 22.72 -24.15
C SER A 265 -10.22 22.74 -25.58
N VAL A 266 -10.84 21.94 -26.45
CA VAL A 266 -10.59 21.92 -27.89
C VAL A 266 -11.83 22.44 -28.60
N LYS A 267 -11.65 23.41 -29.50
CA LYS A 267 -12.73 24.08 -30.21
C LYS A 267 -12.73 23.70 -31.68
N ASP A 268 -13.88 23.32 -32.21
CA ASP A 268 -14.06 23.13 -33.64
C ASP A 268 -14.16 24.50 -34.32
N THR A 269 -13.24 24.78 -35.24
CA THR A 269 -13.18 26.04 -35.97
C THR A 269 -14.32 26.19 -36.99
N ARG A 270 -14.97 25.09 -37.40
CA ARG A 270 -16.07 25.09 -38.37
C ARG A 270 -17.40 25.38 -37.72
N THR A 271 -17.69 24.74 -36.58
CA THR A 271 -18.96 24.87 -35.87
C THR A 271 -18.92 25.93 -34.77
N GLY A 272 -17.72 26.28 -34.30
CA GLY A 272 -17.51 27.18 -33.16
C GLY A 272 -17.79 26.55 -31.79
N GLY A 273 -18.15 25.26 -31.75
CA GLY A 273 -18.39 24.50 -30.52
C GLY A 273 -17.12 23.90 -29.92
N TYR A 274 -17.13 23.62 -28.62
CA TYR A 274 -16.11 22.85 -27.93
C TYR A 274 -16.42 21.37 -28.02
N CYS A 275 -15.44 20.58 -28.47
CA CYS A 275 -15.57 19.15 -28.72
C CYS A 275 -14.94 18.29 -27.61
N VAL A 276 -13.91 18.79 -26.92
CA VAL A 276 -13.27 18.13 -25.78
C VAL A 276 -13.14 19.14 -24.64
N LEU A 277 -13.51 18.73 -23.42
CA LEU A 277 -13.17 19.37 -22.16
C LEU A 277 -12.37 18.41 -21.28
N ALA A 278 -11.29 18.92 -20.70
CA ALA A 278 -10.48 18.17 -19.75
C ALA A 278 -10.13 19.06 -18.55
N ALA A 279 -10.43 18.60 -17.34
CA ALA A 279 -9.97 19.18 -16.10
C ALA A 279 -9.41 18.04 -15.25
N LEU A 280 -8.13 18.08 -14.90
CA LEU A 280 -7.50 17.05 -14.10
C LEU A 280 -6.21 17.57 -13.49
N ASP A 281 -5.83 16.98 -12.36
CA ASP A 281 -4.47 17.05 -11.85
C ASP A 281 -3.78 15.72 -12.21
N ALA A 282 -2.48 15.79 -12.53
CA ALA A 282 -1.69 14.60 -12.82
C ALA A 282 -0.27 14.70 -12.28
N GLN A 283 0.23 13.59 -11.76
CA GLN A 283 1.62 13.39 -11.36
C GLN A 283 2.20 12.20 -12.12
N PHE A 284 3.44 12.34 -12.58
CA PHE A 284 4.14 11.35 -13.37
C PHE A 284 5.40 10.87 -12.65
N THR A 285 5.63 9.55 -12.70
CA THR A 285 6.88 8.92 -12.28
C THR A 285 7.43 8.16 -13.47
N ILE A 286 8.60 8.55 -13.97
CA ILE A 286 9.22 7.97 -15.16
C ILE A 286 10.50 7.26 -14.74
N TYR A 287 10.66 5.99 -15.10
CA TYR A 287 11.93 5.29 -14.92
C TYR A 287 12.79 5.41 -16.16
N PHE A 288 14.08 5.72 -15.98
CA PHE A 288 15.02 5.92 -17.07
C PHE A 288 16.41 5.38 -16.74
N ASN A 289 17.21 5.13 -17.78
CA ASN A 289 18.62 4.75 -17.62
C ASN A 289 19.46 6.00 -17.32
N ALA A 290 19.95 6.10 -16.09
CA ALA A 290 20.89 7.13 -15.63
C ALA A 290 22.33 6.59 -15.69
N THR A 291 23.29 7.46 -15.99
CA THR A 291 24.71 7.10 -15.97
C THR A 291 25.31 7.39 -14.61
N PHE A 292 26.24 6.55 -14.17
CA PHE A 292 26.97 6.85 -12.94
C PHE A 292 27.93 8.03 -13.19
N PRO A 293 27.91 9.10 -12.38
CA PRO A 293 28.84 10.23 -12.54
C PRO A 293 30.32 9.81 -12.47
N ALA A 294 30.62 8.75 -11.71
CA ALA A 294 31.97 8.18 -11.56
C ALA A 294 32.31 7.09 -12.59
N ALA A 295 31.32 6.60 -13.36
CA ALA A 295 31.49 5.58 -14.38
C ALA A 295 30.52 5.87 -15.55
N PRO A 296 30.84 6.83 -16.43
CA PRO A 296 29.92 7.32 -17.47
C PRO A 296 29.53 6.26 -18.51
N ASN A 297 30.20 5.10 -18.52
CA ASN A 297 29.91 3.97 -19.40
C ASN A 297 28.98 2.93 -18.76
N THR A 298 28.56 3.11 -17.50
CA THR A 298 27.69 2.19 -16.78
C THR A 298 26.36 2.87 -16.49
N THR A 299 25.25 2.18 -16.75
CA THR A 299 23.88 2.69 -16.57
C THR A 299 23.14 1.95 -15.45
N HIS A 300 22.21 2.63 -14.78
CA HIS A 300 21.24 2.03 -13.84
C HIS A 300 19.85 2.65 -14.05
N ILE A 301 18.81 1.98 -13.53
CA ILE A 301 17.44 2.50 -13.60
C ILE A 301 17.22 3.46 -12.43
N ALA A 302 16.82 4.69 -12.73
CA ALA A 302 16.48 5.72 -11.75
C ALA A 302 15.07 6.26 -12.02
N PRO A 303 14.32 6.66 -10.97
CA PRO A 303 13.09 7.40 -11.13
C PRO A 303 13.38 8.87 -11.44
N SER A 304 12.51 9.50 -12.25
CA SER A 304 12.54 10.94 -12.50
C SER A 304 12.25 11.73 -11.22
N HIS A 305 12.71 12.98 -11.17
CA HIS A 305 12.19 13.94 -10.20
C HIS A 305 10.69 14.23 -10.42
N ALA A 306 10.08 14.92 -9.46
CA ALA A 306 8.65 15.20 -9.47
C ALA A 306 8.21 15.95 -10.75
N LEU A 307 7.48 15.26 -11.61
CA LEU A 307 6.86 15.82 -12.81
C LEU A 307 5.34 15.87 -12.60
N THR A 308 4.75 17.05 -12.68
CA THR A 308 3.31 17.25 -12.53
C THR A 308 2.75 18.01 -13.73
N LEU A 309 1.45 17.84 -14.01
CA LEU A 309 0.73 18.64 -14.98
C LEU A 309 0.43 20.02 -14.36
N PRO A 310 1.05 21.11 -14.83
CA PRO A 310 0.78 22.43 -14.28
C PRO A 310 -0.53 23.00 -14.83
N SER A 311 -1.21 23.83 -14.04
CA SER A 311 -2.41 24.56 -14.47
C SER A 311 -2.15 25.54 -15.64
N THR A 312 -0.88 25.88 -15.90
CA THR A 312 -0.43 26.74 -17.00
C THR A 312 -0.17 25.99 -18.30
N ALA A 313 -0.42 24.67 -18.37
CA ALA A 313 -0.26 23.91 -19.60
C ALA A 313 -1.15 24.48 -20.73
N ASN A 314 -0.62 24.55 -21.94
CA ASN A 314 -1.31 25.13 -23.09
C ASN A 314 -1.86 24.03 -24.00
N VAL A 315 -3.05 24.24 -24.58
CA VAL A 315 -3.61 23.34 -25.60
C VAL A 315 -2.92 23.59 -26.94
N VAL A 316 -2.31 22.55 -27.50
CA VAL A 316 -1.65 22.57 -28.81
C VAL A 316 -2.71 22.39 -29.90
N GLN A 317 -3.18 23.49 -30.48
CA GLN A 317 -4.38 23.52 -31.34
C GLN A 317 -4.20 22.81 -32.69
N ASP A 318 -2.99 22.76 -33.23
CA ASP A 318 -2.65 22.06 -34.48
C ASP A 318 -2.58 20.53 -34.30
N GLN A 319 -2.34 20.07 -33.08
CA GLN A 319 -2.32 18.65 -32.73
C GLN A 319 -3.63 18.18 -32.06
N SER A 320 -4.42 19.10 -31.53
CA SER A 320 -5.74 18.80 -30.96
C SER A 320 -6.81 18.87 -32.06
N TYR A 321 -7.75 17.92 -32.09
CA TYR A 321 -8.76 17.87 -33.13
C TYR A 321 -10.12 17.38 -32.62
N CYS A 322 -11.17 17.89 -33.25
CA CYS A 322 -12.56 17.54 -32.97
C CYS A 322 -13.11 16.43 -33.86
N ASP A 323 -12.50 16.19 -35.02
CA ASP A 323 -12.91 15.12 -35.92
C ASP A 323 -11.68 14.52 -36.60
N ALA A 324 -11.36 13.28 -36.24
CA ALA A 324 -10.49 12.42 -37.02
C ALA A 324 -11.02 10.98 -37.00
N GLY A 325 -10.45 10.11 -37.85
CA GLY A 325 -10.94 8.74 -38.01
C GLY A 325 -12.04 8.62 -39.07
N SER A 326 -12.69 7.46 -39.13
CA SER A 326 -13.80 7.22 -40.06
C SER A 326 -15.14 7.46 -39.36
N VAL A 327 -16.22 7.57 -40.14
CA VAL A 327 -17.59 7.64 -39.62
C VAL A 327 -17.92 6.45 -38.70
N LEU A 328 -17.23 5.32 -38.90
CA LEU A 328 -17.40 4.09 -38.12
C LEU A 328 -16.48 4.00 -36.89
N ALA A 329 -15.53 4.92 -36.74
CA ALA A 329 -14.62 4.97 -35.61
C ALA A 329 -14.14 6.42 -35.36
N PRO A 330 -15.05 7.34 -35.01
CA PRO A 330 -14.73 8.74 -34.81
C PRO A 330 -13.80 8.92 -33.61
N ARG A 331 -12.84 9.83 -33.74
CA ARG A 331 -11.82 10.14 -32.73
C ARG A 331 -11.71 11.63 -32.48
N GLN A 332 -11.38 11.97 -31.24
CA GLN A 332 -11.04 13.32 -30.80
C GLN A 332 -9.75 13.28 -29.99
N ARG A 333 -9.00 14.38 -30.00
CA ARG A 333 -7.72 14.46 -29.29
C ARG A 333 -7.50 15.83 -28.70
N ILE A 334 -6.99 15.86 -27.47
CA ILE A 334 -6.44 17.05 -26.82
C ILE A 334 -4.98 16.82 -26.48
N VAL A 335 -4.13 17.80 -26.78
CA VAL A 335 -2.70 17.78 -26.46
C VAL A 335 -2.39 18.99 -25.59
N LEU A 336 -1.87 18.73 -24.38
CA LEU A 336 -1.46 19.73 -23.40
C LEU A 336 0.06 19.80 -23.35
N GLN A 337 0.62 20.99 -23.50
CA GLN A 337 2.07 21.20 -23.55
C GLN A 337 2.55 22.15 -22.44
N TRP A 338 3.65 21.78 -21.78
CA TRP A 338 4.33 22.60 -20.77
C TRP A 338 5.85 22.37 -20.76
N GLY A 339 6.56 23.11 -19.90
CA GLY A 339 8.01 22.99 -19.71
C GLY A 339 8.82 23.31 -20.95
N THR A 340 9.00 24.59 -21.29
CA THR A 340 9.76 25.06 -22.49
C THR A 340 9.43 24.29 -23.78
N TYR A 341 8.17 23.87 -23.95
CA TYR A 341 7.66 23.10 -25.09
C TYR A 341 8.20 21.66 -25.24
N LYS A 342 8.71 21.07 -24.15
CA LYS A 342 9.38 19.77 -24.17
C LYS A 342 8.51 18.61 -23.65
N THR A 343 7.41 18.91 -22.98
CA THR A 343 6.54 17.89 -22.40
C THR A 343 5.11 18.04 -22.91
N ASN A 344 4.57 16.97 -23.50
CA ASN A 344 3.22 16.90 -24.04
C ASN A 344 2.42 15.75 -23.40
N LEU A 345 1.26 16.05 -22.83
CA LEU A 345 0.25 15.05 -22.46
C LEU A 345 -0.82 15.02 -23.54
N THR A 346 -1.01 13.86 -24.16
CA THR A 346 -2.01 13.62 -25.19
C THR A 346 -3.08 12.69 -24.66
N LEU A 347 -4.34 13.11 -24.76
CA LEU A 347 -5.51 12.29 -24.47
C LEU A 347 -6.31 12.08 -25.77
N THR A 348 -6.49 10.82 -26.17
CA THR A 348 -7.27 10.46 -27.34
C THR A 348 -8.55 9.76 -26.91
N PHE A 349 -9.67 10.26 -27.43
CA PHE A 349 -11.01 9.71 -27.22
C PHE A 349 -11.51 9.05 -28.49
N ALA A 350 -12.22 7.93 -28.36
CA ALA A 350 -12.91 7.29 -29.47
C ALA A 350 -14.37 7.02 -29.08
N GLN A 351 -15.30 7.27 -29.99
CA GLN A 351 -16.71 7.03 -29.74
C GLN A 351 -17.18 5.82 -30.55
N ASP A 352 -17.96 4.96 -29.90
CA ASP A 352 -18.68 3.87 -30.55
C ASP A 352 -19.89 4.47 -31.30
N PRO A 353 -19.99 4.32 -32.64
CA PRO A 353 -21.07 4.90 -33.43
C PRO A 353 -22.44 4.24 -33.19
N VAL A 354 -22.47 3.05 -32.58
CA VAL A 354 -23.71 2.33 -32.27
C VAL A 354 -24.23 2.72 -30.90
N THR A 355 -23.38 2.71 -29.88
CA THR A 355 -23.78 2.97 -28.49
C THR A 355 -23.62 4.44 -28.07
N ASN A 356 -22.97 5.27 -28.89
CA ASN A 356 -22.52 6.64 -28.56
C ASN A 356 -21.67 6.73 -27.28
N THR A 357 -21.14 5.60 -26.80
CA THR A 357 -20.24 5.56 -25.64
C THR A 357 -18.87 6.11 -26.03
N THR A 358 -18.29 6.91 -25.15
CA THR A 358 -16.98 7.54 -25.37
C THR A 358 -15.92 6.79 -24.58
N THR A 359 -14.90 6.30 -25.25
CA THR A 359 -13.77 5.62 -24.63
C THR A 359 -12.59 6.56 -24.50
N ILE A 360 -11.93 6.56 -23.35
CA ILE A 360 -10.60 7.15 -23.19
C ILE A 360 -9.62 6.14 -23.76
N LYS A 361 -9.33 6.28 -25.05
CA LYS A 361 -8.69 5.24 -25.86
C LYS A 361 -7.19 5.14 -25.60
N GLU A 362 -6.53 6.27 -25.45
CA GLU A 362 -5.08 6.34 -25.34
C GLU A 362 -4.65 7.56 -24.55
N VAL A 363 -3.67 7.37 -23.68
CA VAL A 363 -2.99 8.40 -22.92
C VAL A 363 -1.51 8.30 -23.27
N GLN A 364 -0.94 9.39 -23.76
CA GLN A 364 0.43 9.44 -24.18
C GLN A 364 1.14 10.61 -23.50
N LEU A 365 2.30 10.33 -22.89
CA LEU A 365 3.21 11.33 -22.35
C LEU A 365 4.46 11.37 -23.22
N GLN A 366 4.73 12.52 -23.81
CA GLN A 366 5.98 12.81 -24.50
C GLN A 366 6.81 13.76 -23.63
N TYR A 367 8.10 13.50 -23.48
CA TYR A 367 8.99 14.29 -22.64
C TYR A 367 10.43 14.26 -23.18
N ASP A 368 11.22 15.26 -22.79
CA ASP A 368 12.63 15.37 -23.13
C ASP A 368 13.52 14.79 -22.01
N LEU A 369 14.20 13.68 -22.30
CA LEU A 369 15.15 13.04 -21.38
C LEU A 369 16.42 13.86 -21.08
N ASN A 370 16.72 14.90 -21.85
CA ASN A 370 17.85 15.80 -21.61
C ASN A 370 17.50 16.93 -20.62
N ASP A 371 16.26 16.99 -20.12
CA ASP A 371 15.90 17.92 -19.06
C ASP A 371 16.55 17.48 -17.74
N ALA A 372 17.73 18.03 -17.44
CA ALA A 372 18.51 17.68 -16.26
C ALA A 372 17.81 17.99 -14.92
N ALA A 373 16.75 18.82 -14.91
CA ALA A 373 15.96 19.06 -13.70
C ALA A 373 15.03 17.88 -13.41
N ILE A 374 14.54 17.21 -14.45
CA ILE A 374 13.62 16.05 -14.35
C ILE A 374 14.39 14.73 -14.37
N PHE A 375 15.45 14.64 -15.17
CA PHE A 375 16.27 13.46 -15.43
C PHE A 375 17.75 13.74 -15.10
N PRO A 376 18.12 13.74 -13.81
CA PRO A 376 19.50 13.94 -13.40
C PRO A 376 20.40 12.79 -13.90
N ASP A 377 21.69 13.09 -14.06
CA ASP A 377 22.73 12.10 -14.41
C ASP A 377 22.52 11.33 -15.72
N ARG A 378 21.67 11.84 -16.62
CA ARG A 378 21.50 11.34 -17.98
C ARG A 378 22.56 11.93 -18.92
N THR A 379 23.19 11.11 -19.76
CA THR A 379 24.02 11.59 -20.87
C THR A 379 23.14 12.16 -21.98
N PRO A 380 23.44 13.37 -22.50
CA PRO A 380 22.64 13.97 -23.57
C PRO A 380 22.62 13.09 -24.82
N LEU A 381 21.42 12.80 -25.33
CA LEU A 381 21.21 12.04 -26.56
C LEU A 381 20.83 12.95 -27.72
N GLU A 382 21.24 12.58 -28.95
CA GLU A 382 20.82 13.26 -30.20
C GLU A 382 19.31 13.08 -30.47
N ASN A 383 18.71 11.97 -30.01
CA ASN A 383 17.26 11.75 -29.94
C ASN A 383 16.85 11.56 -28.47
N ASN A 384 16.38 12.64 -27.86
CA ASN A 384 16.05 12.75 -26.44
C ASN A 384 14.56 12.79 -26.13
N ILE A 385 13.71 12.94 -27.17
CA ILE A 385 12.27 12.94 -26.99
C ILE A 385 11.77 11.51 -26.88
N VAL A 386 11.24 11.17 -25.71
CA VAL A 386 10.68 9.85 -25.42
C VAL A 386 9.17 9.93 -25.31
N THR A 387 8.52 8.86 -25.74
CA THR A 387 7.06 8.73 -25.74
C THR A 387 6.67 7.50 -24.93
N ALA A 388 5.90 7.71 -23.86
CA ALA A 388 5.27 6.68 -23.08
C ALA A 388 3.77 6.64 -23.38
N VAL A 389 3.20 5.46 -23.63
CA VAL A 389 1.80 5.29 -24.08
C VAL A 389 1.09 4.28 -23.20
N SER A 390 -0.18 4.54 -22.88
CA SER A 390 -1.01 3.61 -22.12
C SER A 390 -1.23 2.28 -22.85
N SER A 391 -1.24 1.18 -22.09
CA SER A 391 -1.62 -0.13 -22.62
C SER A 391 -3.14 -0.24 -22.68
N GLY A 392 -3.71 -0.10 -23.88
CA GLY A 392 -5.14 -0.29 -24.09
C GLY A 392 -6.02 0.88 -23.62
N GLN A 393 -7.32 0.61 -23.52
CA GLN A 393 -8.33 1.58 -23.13
C GLN A 393 -8.29 1.86 -21.63
N ILE A 394 -8.41 3.13 -21.23
CA ILE A 394 -8.36 3.54 -19.83
C ILE A 394 -9.71 3.41 -19.14
N ASP A 395 -10.76 3.95 -19.76
CA ASP A 395 -12.11 3.94 -19.21
C ASP A 395 -13.15 4.18 -20.31
N THR A 396 -14.42 3.94 -19.98
CA THR A 396 -15.59 4.23 -20.83
C THR A 396 -16.50 5.23 -20.13
N ILE A 397 -16.98 6.20 -20.89
CA ILE A 397 -17.95 7.20 -20.48
C ILE A 397 -19.25 6.87 -21.23
N PRO A 398 -20.35 6.58 -20.51
CA PRO A 398 -21.65 6.34 -21.13
C PRO A 398 -22.12 7.54 -21.97
N ASN A 399 -23.03 7.28 -22.90
CA ASN A 399 -23.59 8.33 -23.74
C ASN A 399 -24.21 9.47 -22.89
N HIS A 400 -23.99 10.72 -23.30
CA HIS A 400 -24.45 11.94 -22.60
C HIS A 400 -23.98 12.11 -21.16
N MET A 401 -22.85 11.50 -20.77
CA MET A 401 -22.24 11.68 -19.45
C MET A 401 -20.84 12.29 -19.57
N TYR A 402 -20.32 12.76 -18.44
CA TYR A 402 -18.91 13.14 -18.32
C TYR A 402 -18.27 12.34 -17.19
N LYS A 403 -17.00 11.99 -17.32
CA LYS A 403 -16.29 11.27 -16.27
C LYS A 403 -16.02 12.20 -15.11
N GLN A 404 -16.23 11.76 -13.87
CA GLN A 404 -15.82 12.51 -12.68
C GLN A 404 -15.13 11.61 -11.66
N CYS A 405 -13.84 11.84 -11.41
CA CYS A 405 -13.10 11.21 -10.32
C CYS A 405 -12.52 12.25 -9.35
N LEU A 406 -12.98 12.29 -8.10
CA LEU A 406 -12.37 13.01 -6.99
C LEU A 406 -11.22 12.20 -6.38
N THR A 407 -11.44 10.91 -6.14
CA THR A 407 -10.41 9.96 -5.73
C THR A 407 -9.47 9.68 -6.89
N GLY A 408 -8.17 9.76 -6.61
CA GLY A 408 -7.16 9.54 -7.63
C GLY A 408 -7.02 8.07 -8.03
N PHE A 409 -6.56 7.83 -9.25
CA PHE A 409 -6.26 6.49 -9.79
C PHE A 409 -4.97 6.53 -10.61
N THR A 410 -4.38 5.37 -10.93
CA THR A 410 -3.09 5.32 -11.64
C THR A 410 -3.19 4.56 -12.96
N THR A 411 -2.54 5.08 -13.99
CA THR A 411 -2.37 4.45 -15.31
C THR A 411 -0.90 4.14 -15.56
N LEU A 412 -0.61 2.93 -16.04
CA LEU A 412 0.72 2.54 -16.50
C LEU A 412 0.91 2.97 -17.96
N LEU A 413 2.06 3.58 -18.25
CA LEU A 413 2.49 4.01 -19.57
C LEU A 413 3.76 3.23 -19.95
N LYS A 414 3.72 2.55 -21.09
CA LYS A 414 4.85 1.79 -21.65
C LYS A 414 5.73 2.73 -22.48
N ILE A 415 7.04 2.68 -22.26
CA ILE A 415 7.99 3.49 -23.03
C ILE A 415 8.29 2.79 -24.35
N ASN A 416 8.05 3.48 -25.47
CA ASN A 416 8.26 2.90 -26.80
C ASN A 416 9.74 2.56 -27.01
N GLY A 417 10.02 1.28 -27.28
CA GLY A 417 11.37 0.79 -27.58
C GLY A 417 12.16 0.27 -26.38
N GLU A 418 11.66 0.41 -25.15
CA GLU A 418 12.34 -0.06 -23.92
C GLU A 418 11.45 -1.04 -23.16
N LYS A 419 11.90 -2.29 -23.01
CA LYS A 419 11.10 -3.37 -22.37
C LYS A 419 11.13 -3.33 -20.84
N ASP A 420 12.17 -2.72 -20.27
CA ASP A 420 12.45 -2.73 -18.83
C ASP A 420 12.16 -1.39 -18.14
N LEU A 421 11.71 -0.39 -18.90
CA LEU A 421 11.38 0.94 -18.41
C LEU A 421 9.89 1.21 -18.55
N ASN A 422 9.30 1.79 -17.50
CA ASN A 422 7.90 2.18 -17.48
C ASN A 422 7.75 3.60 -16.93
N ALA A 423 6.61 4.21 -17.22
CA ALA A 423 6.18 5.43 -16.60
C ALA A 423 4.80 5.22 -15.99
N THR A 424 4.48 5.92 -14.91
CA THR A 424 3.17 5.88 -14.28
C THR A 424 2.57 7.28 -14.25
N MET A 425 1.26 7.38 -14.45
CA MET A 425 0.49 8.62 -14.33
C MET A 425 -0.56 8.43 -13.25
N ALA A 426 -0.44 9.18 -12.15
CA ALA A 426 -1.46 9.29 -11.13
C ALA A 426 -2.40 10.45 -11.47
N TRP A 427 -3.68 10.15 -11.60
CA TRP A 427 -4.76 11.09 -11.88
C TRP A 427 -5.41 11.54 -10.58
N SER A 428 -5.88 12.78 -10.50
CA SER A 428 -6.76 13.26 -9.42
C SER A 428 -7.64 14.42 -9.93
N ASN A 429 -8.75 14.69 -9.23
CA ASN A 429 -9.69 15.76 -9.57
C ASN A 429 -10.13 15.78 -11.05
N VAL A 430 -10.38 14.59 -11.60
CA VAL A 430 -10.64 14.38 -13.03
C VAL A 430 -12.09 14.74 -13.38
N ARG A 431 -12.24 15.54 -14.44
CA ARG A 431 -13.47 15.73 -15.22
C ARG A 431 -13.14 15.70 -16.70
N LEU A 432 -13.69 14.73 -17.42
CA LEU A 432 -13.42 14.53 -18.85
C LEU A 432 -14.72 14.41 -19.64
N GLN A 433 -14.81 15.12 -20.76
CA GLN A 433 -15.92 14.98 -21.69
C GLN A 433 -15.47 15.25 -23.11
N ALA A 434 -15.84 14.37 -24.04
CA ALA A 434 -15.55 14.49 -25.47
C ALA A 434 -16.84 14.30 -26.30
N PHE A 435 -16.74 14.46 -27.61
CA PHE A 435 -17.82 14.35 -28.59
C PHE A 435 -19.00 15.30 -28.32
N ARG A 436 -18.69 16.50 -27.85
CA ARG A 436 -19.65 17.59 -27.61
C ARG A 436 -19.71 18.55 -28.80
N ASN A 437 -20.83 19.26 -28.91
CA ASN A 437 -21.07 20.27 -29.94
C ASN A 437 -21.76 21.49 -29.32
N GLN A 438 -21.15 22.07 -28.29
CA GLN A 438 -21.71 23.15 -27.48
C GLN A 438 -20.78 24.35 -27.44
N THR A 439 -21.31 25.56 -27.29
CA THR A 439 -20.51 26.79 -27.27
C THR A 439 -19.94 27.13 -25.89
N THR A 440 -20.28 26.35 -24.85
CA THR A 440 -19.86 26.56 -23.46
C THR A 440 -18.78 25.58 -23.03
N THR A 441 -17.98 25.99 -22.03
CA THR A 441 -16.95 25.16 -21.39
C THR A 441 -17.46 24.49 -20.10
N THR A 442 -18.77 24.33 -19.96
CA THR A 442 -19.39 23.64 -18.83
C THR A 442 -19.51 22.14 -19.15
N PHE A 443 -19.19 21.29 -18.17
CA PHE A 443 -19.48 19.85 -18.26
C PHE A 443 -21.00 19.64 -18.26
N GLU A 444 -21.49 18.79 -19.16
CA GLU A 444 -22.92 18.58 -19.41
C GLU A 444 -23.31 17.12 -19.21
N GLY A 445 -24.54 16.89 -18.78
CA GLY A 445 -25.05 15.56 -18.50
C GLY A 445 -24.79 15.10 -17.07
N ASN A 446 -25.10 13.83 -16.79
CA ASN A 446 -24.83 13.24 -15.48
C ASN A 446 -23.35 12.90 -15.35
N ALA A 447 -22.81 13.04 -14.14
CA ALA A 447 -21.45 12.60 -13.83
C ALA A 447 -21.42 11.06 -13.81
N ASP A 448 -20.56 10.46 -14.62
CA ASP A 448 -20.13 9.08 -14.45
C ASP A 448 -19.08 9.09 -13.36
N VAL A 449 -19.55 8.95 -12.12
CA VAL A 449 -18.72 9.05 -10.92
C VAL A 449 -17.86 7.79 -10.82
N CYS A 450 -16.55 7.96 -10.69
CA CYS A 450 -15.61 6.86 -10.59
C CYS A 450 -15.92 6.00 -9.37
N GLN A 451 -15.68 4.70 -9.45
CA GLN A 451 -16.08 3.73 -8.43
C GLN A 451 -15.56 4.08 -7.02
N GLY A 452 -14.45 4.80 -6.91
CA GLY A 452 -13.92 5.31 -5.63
C GLY A 452 -14.73 6.44 -4.98
N ASP A 453 -15.58 7.14 -5.75
CA ASP A 453 -16.33 8.33 -5.32
C ASP A 453 -17.84 8.11 -5.21
N GLN A 454 -18.34 6.95 -5.65
CA GLN A 454 -19.78 6.61 -5.62
C GLN A 454 -20.35 6.50 -4.18
N HIS A 455 -19.53 6.62 -3.14
CA HIS A 455 -19.95 6.66 -1.74
C HIS A 455 -20.19 8.09 -1.17
N LEU A 456 -20.04 9.14 -1.99
CA LEU A 456 -20.14 10.54 -1.54
C LEU A 456 -21.35 11.29 -2.12
N THR A 457 -22.56 10.76 -1.97
CA THR A 457 -23.79 11.50 -2.31
C THR A 457 -24.81 11.52 -1.18
N THR A 458 -25.08 12.75 -0.73
CA THR A 458 -26.30 13.33 -0.13
C THR A 458 -27.04 12.55 0.97
N PRO A 459 -27.16 13.10 2.19
CA PRO A 459 -27.95 12.49 3.26
C PRO A 459 -29.45 12.62 2.94
N THR A 460 -30.11 11.50 2.66
CA THR A 460 -31.57 11.39 2.64
C THR A 460 -32.10 11.61 4.07
N PRO A 461 -33.26 12.25 4.27
CA PRO A 461 -33.80 12.48 5.61
C PRO A 461 -34.06 11.15 6.32
N PHE A 462 -33.43 10.96 7.48
CA PHE A 462 -33.66 9.83 8.36
C PHE A 462 -35.10 9.84 8.85
N ILE A 463 -35.89 8.86 8.41
CA ILE A 463 -37.06 8.40 9.16
C ILE A 463 -36.53 7.30 10.08
N THR A 464 -36.71 7.50 11.38
CA THR A 464 -36.38 6.54 12.43
C THR A 464 -37.15 5.25 12.17
N SER A 465 -36.50 4.24 11.59
CA SER A 465 -37.05 2.91 11.43
C SER A 465 -36.10 1.91 12.07
N THR A 466 -36.66 1.16 13.02
CA THR A 466 -36.04 0.02 13.70
C THR A 466 -35.36 -0.90 12.70
N ALA A 467 -34.12 -1.28 13.01
CA ALA A 467 -33.24 -2.12 12.20
C ALA A 467 -34.01 -3.21 11.43
N PRO A 468 -34.03 -3.17 10.08
CA PRO A 468 -34.56 -4.29 9.33
C PRO A 468 -33.68 -5.52 9.62
N PRO A 469 -34.28 -6.72 9.70
CA PRO A 469 -33.53 -7.95 9.91
C PRO A 469 -32.42 -8.07 8.85
N PRO A 470 -31.22 -8.57 9.22
CA PRO A 470 -30.09 -8.65 8.30
C PRO A 470 -30.53 -9.44 7.07
N LEU A 471 -30.33 -8.85 5.88
CA LEU A 471 -30.46 -9.59 4.64
C LEU A 471 -29.56 -10.84 4.73
N PRO A 472 -30.01 -12.01 4.23
CA PRO A 472 -29.20 -13.22 4.26
C PRO A 472 -27.86 -12.95 3.55
N LEU A 473 -26.76 -13.31 4.20
CA LEU A 473 -25.44 -13.23 3.58
C LEU A 473 -25.45 -14.06 2.29
N SER A 474 -25.13 -13.42 1.17
CA SER A 474 -24.85 -14.05 -0.12
C SER A 474 -23.34 -14.27 -0.20
N GLY A 475 -22.91 -15.50 -0.45
CA GLY A 475 -21.48 -15.85 -0.49
C GLY A 475 -21.23 -17.31 -0.11
N ALA A 476 -20.00 -17.76 -0.34
CA ALA A 476 -19.52 -19.06 0.09
C ALA A 476 -18.90 -18.97 1.49
N PHE A 477 -19.09 -20.01 2.30
CA PHE A 477 -18.42 -20.16 3.58
C PHE A 477 -17.42 -21.32 3.54
N TYR A 478 -16.17 -21.03 3.88
CA TYR A 478 -15.07 -21.98 3.94
C TYR A 478 -14.55 -22.08 5.37
N ASN A 479 -14.55 -23.29 5.92
CA ASN A 479 -14.07 -23.59 7.26
C ASN A 479 -12.97 -24.64 7.21
N LEU A 480 -11.75 -24.24 7.57
CA LEU A 480 -10.58 -25.09 7.65
C LEU A 480 -10.28 -25.39 9.13
N THR A 481 -10.13 -26.67 9.46
CA THR A 481 -9.89 -27.18 10.81
C THR A 481 -8.53 -27.86 10.91
N TYR A 482 -7.97 -27.87 12.12
CA TYR A 482 -6.82 -28.69 12.46
C TYR A 482 -7.17 -30.20 12.47
N PRO A 483 -6.18 -31.11 12.46
CA PRO A 483 -6.42 -32.56 12.51
C PRO A 483 -7.19 -33.04 13.75
N ASN A 484 -7.11 -32.31 14.86
CA ASN A 484 -7.86 -32.58 16.10
C ASN A 484 -9.32 -32.11 16.06
N GLY A 485 -9.74 -31.46 14.97
CA GLY A 485 -11.09 -30.92 14.79
C GLY A 485 -11.31 -29.50 15.33
N SER A 486 -10.30 -28.83 15.91
CA SER A 486 -10.44 -27.41 16.28
C SER A 486 -10.41 -26.51 15.04
N GLN A 487 -11.08 -25.36 15.12
CA GLN A 487 -11.09 -24.41 14.01
C GLN A 487 -9.73 -23.77 13.84
N CYS A 488 -9.32 -23.53 12.60
CA CYS A 488 -8.11 -22.82 12.26
C CYS A 488 -8.41 -21.50 11.55
N LEU A 489 -9.19 -21.57 10.48
CA LEU A 489 -9.45 -20.46 9.57
C LEU A 489 -10.87 -20.57 9.04
N MET A 490 -11.61 -19.47 9.12
CA MET A 490 -12.95 -19.32 8.57
C MET A 490 -12.99 -18.11 7.66
N VAL A 491 -13.50 -18.30 6.44
CA VAL A 491 -13.67 -17.21 5.48
C VAL A 491 -15.05 -17.30 4.84
N HIS A 492 -15.72 -16.16 4.74
CA HIS A 492 -16.94 -15.96 3.97
C HIS A 492 -16.69 -14.86 2.94
N PHE A 493 -17.07 -15.06 1.68
CA PHE A 493 -17.08 -14.02 0.65
C PHE A 493 -17.96 -14.42 -0.52
N ASP A 494 -18.40 -13.43 -1.29
CA ASP A 494 -19.01 -13.59 -2.62
C ASP A 494 -17.95 -13.31 -3.69
N LEU A 495 -17.60 -14.30 -4.51
CA LEU A 495 -16.53 -14.18 -5.50
C LEU A 495 -17.06 -13.85 -6.89
N GLY A 496 -16.65 -12.72 -7.46
CA GLY A 496 -16.77 -12.44 -8.90
C GLY A 496 -15.40 -12.46 -9.57
N ILE A 497 -15.36 -12.76 -10.87
CA ILE A 497 -14.15 -12.78 -11.68
C ILE A 497 -14.42 -12.07 -13.00
N THR A 498 -13.53 -11.17 -13.41
CA THR A 498 -13.52 -10.62 -14.76
C THR A 498 -12.16 -10.82 -15.39
N ALA A 499 -12.14 -11.40 -16.58
CA ALA A 499 -10.94 -11.62 -17.38
C ALA A 499 -11.06 -10.94 -18.74
N MET A 500 -10.05 -10.16 -19.12
CA MET A 500 -9.84 -9.69 -20.48
C MET A 500 -8.83 -10.64 -21.12
N TYR A 501 -9.21 -11.38 -22.16
CA TYR A 501 -8.42 -12.49 -22.71
C TYR A 501 -8.26 -12.38 -24.22
N TYR A 502 -7.18 -12.96 -24.76
CA TYR A 502 -6.94 -13.00 -26.20
C TYR A 502 -7.69 -14.15 -26.86
N LYS A 503 -8.40 -13.84 -27.94
CA LYS A 503 -9.04 -14.81 -28.82
C LYS A 503 -8.07 -15.30 -29.90
N LYS A 504 -8.42 -16.40 -30.57
CA LYS A 504 -7.68 -17.01 -31.69
C LYS A 504 -7.48 -16.06 -32.87
N ASP A 505 -8.36 -15.07 -33.03
CA ASP A 505 -8.25 -14.02 -34.05
C ASP A 505 -7.40 -12.82 -33.61
N ALA A 506 -6.71 -12.94 -32.47
CA ALA A 506 -5.90 -11.92 -31.81
C ALA A 506 -6.69 -10.68 -31.32
N THR A 507 -8.02 -10.73 -31.29
CA THR A 507 -8.84 -9.71 -30.62
C THR A 507 -8.99 -9.99 -29.13
N VAL A 508 -9.30 -8.95 -28.35
CA VAL A 508 -9.55 -9.10 -26.91
C VAL A 508 -11.02 -9.40 -26.66
N GLY A 509 -11.30 -10.49 -25.96
CA GLY A 509 -12.60 -10.81 -25.38
C GLY A 509 -12.68 -10.40 -23.92
N ASN A 510 -13.91 -10.22 -23.43
CA ASN A 510 -14.21 -9.97 -22.02
C ASN A 510 -15.11 -11.09 -21.49
N GLY A 511 -14.69 -11.76 -20.42
CA GLY A 511 -15.49 -12.72 -19.69
C GLY A 511 -15.67 -12.31 -18.23
N THR A 512 -16.91 -12.01 -17.83
CA THR A 512 -17.29 -11.78 -16.43
C THR A 512 -18.14 -12.93 -15.91
N ILE A 513 -17.79 -13.38 -14.71
CA ILE A 513 -18.48 -14.41 -13.95
C ILE A 513 -18.79 -13.83 -12.57
N ALA A 514 -20.07 -13.64 -12.26
CA ALA A 514 -20.51 -13.17 -10.96
C ALA A 514 -20.81 -14.37 -10.04
N SER A 515 -20.57 -14.19 -8.74
CA SER A 515 -20.98 -15.08 -7.65
C SER A 515 -20.62 -16.56 -7.81
N VAL A 516 -19.32 -16.82 -7.89
CA VAL A 516 -18.67 -18.11 -8.06
C VAL A 516 -18.41 -18.76 -6.69
N ASN A 517 -19.48 -19.21 -6.05
CA ASN A 517 -19.49 -19.58 -4.63
C ASN A 517 -19.57 -21.09 -4.37
N ASN A 518 -19.45 -21.93 -5.41
CA ASN A 518 -19.66 -23.39 -5.30
C ASN A 518 -18.35 -24.20 -5.21
N GLY A 519 -17.26 -23.57 -4.76
CA GLY A 519 -15.96 -24.24 -4.61
C GLY A 519 -15.89 -25.16 -3.39
N THR A 520 -14.92 -26.07 -3.39
CA THR A 520 -14.63 -26.99 -2.28
C THR A 520 -13.22 -26.77 -1.75
N ILE A 521 -12.99 -27.03 -0.46
CA ILE A 521 -11.65 -26.91 0.14
C ILE A 521 -10.80 -28.10 -0.28
N ASN A 522 -9.63 -27.86 -0.85
CA ASN A 522 -8.60 -28.88 -1.02
C ASN A 522 -7.84 -29.04 0.31
N HIS A 523 -8.23 -30.04 1.10
CA HIS A 523 -7.63 -30.32 2.42
C HIS A 523 -6.17 -30.80 2.37
N THR A 524 -5.67 -31.20 1.19
CA THR A 524 -4.27 -31.62 1.02
C THR A 524 -3.34 -30.43 0.79
N LEU A 525 -3.83 -29.39 0.12
CA LEU A 525 -3.07 -28.17 -0.20
C LEU A 525 -3.35 -27.02 0.77
N SER A 526 -4.45 -27.10 1.52
CA SER A 526 -4.78 -26.18 2.60
C SER A 526 -4.11 -26.63 3.89
N TRP A 527 -3.54 -25.68 4.64
CA TRP A 527 -2.85 -25.99 5.89
C TRP A 527 -2.87 -24.79 6.83
N CYS A 528 -2.60 -25.06 8.10
CA CYS A 528 -2.65 -24.11 9.19
C CYS A 528 -1.36 -24.14 9.98
N SER A 529 -0.85 -22.97 10.33
CA SER A 529 0.24 -22.83 11.30
C SER A 529 0.00 -21.58 12.15
N GLU A 530 0.84 -21.37 13.16
CA GLU A 530 0.70 -20.25 14.10
C GLU A 530 0.83 -18.87 13.44
N ASN A 531 1.71 -18.75 12.42
CA ASN A 531 2.05 -17.47 11.81
C ASN A 531 1.64 -17.35 10.34
N ARG A 532 1.43 -18.48 9.65
CA ARG A 532 0.97 -18.51 8.26
C ARG A 532 -0.08 -19.59 8.06
N SER A 533 -1.14 -19.31 7.33
CA SER A 533 -2.16 -20.30 6.97
C SER A 533 -2.49 -20.20 5.50
N MET A 534 -2.91 -21.31 4.92
CA MET A 534 -3.18 -21.42 3.49
C MET A 534 -4.53 -22.09 3.27
N LEU A 535 -5.40 -21.38 2.56
CA LEU A 535 -6.69 -21.90 2.11
C LEU A 535 -6.65 -22.10 0.61
N VAL A 536 -6.91 -23.33 0.17
CA VAL A 536 -7.00 -23.68 -1.25
C VAL A 536 -8.41 -24.14 -1.53
N ILE A 537 -9.07 -23.42 -2.43
CA ILE A 537 -10.41 -23.71 -2.92
C ILE A 537 -10.30 -24.16 -4.36
N GLU A 538 -10.95 -25.25 -4.70
CA GLU A 538 -10.97 -25.83 -6.05
C GLU A 538 -12.40 -25.98 -6.57
N GLU A 539 -12.50 -26.32 -7.85
CA GLU A 539 -13.74 -26.81 -8.48
C GLU A 539 -14.92 -25.81 -8.48
N PHE A 540 -14.70 -24.56 -8.07
CA PHE A 540 -15.68 -23.48 -8.25
C PHE A 540 -15.92 -23.14 -9.73
N LEU A 541 -14.93 -23.46 -10.57
CA LEU A 541 -15.03 -23.63 -12.02
C LEU A 541 -14.18 -24.85 -12.43
N PRO A 542 -14.49 -25.53 -13.55
CA PRO A 542 -13.75 -26.71 -13.98
C PRO A 542 -12.24 -26.46 -14.10
N SER A 543 -11.45 -27.16 -13.29
CA SER A 543 -9.98 -27.07 -13.23
C SER A 543 -9.41 -25.71 -12.77
N TRP A 544 -10.24 -24.85 -12.18
CA TRP A 544 -9.79 -23.61 -11.51
C TRP A 544 -9.48 -23.87 -10.03
N ARG A 545 -8.50 -23.12 -9.51
CA ARG A 545 -8.06 -23.20 -8.10
C ARG A 545 -7.73 -21.80 -7.58
N LEU A 546 -8.25 -21.45 -6.41
CA LEU A 546 -7.98 -20.21 -5.72
C LEU A 546 -7.22 -20.53 -4.44
N LYS A 547 -6.01 -20.02 -4.34
CA LYS A 547 -5.12 -20.16 -3.19
C LYS A 547 -5.03 -18.81 -2.49
N MET A 548 -5.37 -18.78 -1.21
CA MET A 548 -5.26 -17.61 -0.35
C MET A 548 -4.28 -17.91 0.78
N GLN A 549 -3.30 -17.03 0.96
CA GLN A 549 -2.36 -17.07 2.08
C GLN A 549 -2.73 -15.99 3.08
N PHE A 550 -2.73 -16.37 4.35
CA PHE A 550 -2.93 -15.49 5.48
C PHE A 550 -1.66 -15.48 6.32
N ASP A 551 -1.24 -14.30 6.74
CA ASP A 551 -0.11 -14.10 7.63
C ASP A 551 -0.57 -13.42 8.93
N ASN A 552 0.08 -13.78 10.02
CA ASN A 552 -0.03 -13.15 11.32
C ASN A 552 1.27 -12.40 11.62
N TRP A 553 1.19 -11.08 11.70
CA TRP A 553 2.31 -10.22 12.03
C TRP A 553 1.90 -9.23 13.12
N SER A 554 2.71 -9.13 14.19
CA SER A 554 2.48 -8.17 15.29
C SER A 554 1.08 -8.28 15.93
N GLY A 555 0.53 -9.50 16.00
CA GLY A 555 -0.80 -9.73 16.57
C GLY A 555 -1.96 -9.37 15.64
N LYS A 556 -1.70 -9.14 14.34
CA LYS A 556 -2.73 -8.92 13.32
C LYS A 556 -2.67 -10.00 12.25
N ALA A 557 -3.82 -10.60 11.98
CA ALA A 557 -4.04 -11.46 10.84
C ALA A 557 -4.41 -10.63 9.60
N TYR A 558 -3.95 -11.01 8.42
CA TYR A 558 -4.39 -10.44 7.14
C TYR A 558 -4.11 -11.42 5.99
N MET A 559 -4.81 -11.24 4.87
CA MET A 559 -4.50 -11.94 3.63
C MET A 559 -3.27 -11.31 2.97
N SER A 560 -2.22 -12.10 2.75
CA SER A 560 -0.92 -11.65 2.24
C SER A 560 -0.63 -12.03 0.80
N MET A 561 -1.29 -13.06 0.29
CA MET A 561 -1.17 -13.46 -1.10
C MET A 561 -2.45 -14.13 -1.60
N VAL A 562 -2.76 -13.92 -2.87
CA VAL A 562 -3.72 -14.70 -3.64
C VAL A 562 -3.02 -15.29 -4.86
N GLN A 563 -3.33 -16.53 -5.20
CA GLN A 563 -2.92 -17.17 -6.45
C GLN A 563 -4.11 -17.88 -7.08
N LEU A 564 -4.34 -17.61 -8.35
CA LEU A 564 -5.41 -18.18 -9.15
C LEU A 564 -4.79 -19.09 -10.21
N LYS A 565 -5.13 -20.37 -10.16
CA LYS A 565 -5.04 -21.27 -11.31
C LYS A 565 -6.32 -21.14 -12.12
N TYR A 566 -6.18 -20.95 -13.42
CA TYR A 566 -7.32 -20.81 -14.31
C TYR A 566 -7.04 -21.42 -15.67
N ASN A 567 -8.09 -21.71 -16.42
CA ASN A 567 -8.03 -22.03 -17.84
C ASN A 567 -9.21 -21.36 -18.54
N LEU A 568 -9.07 -21.11 -19.84
CA LEU A 568 -10.09 -20.46 -20.65
C LEU A 568 -10.91 -21.48 -21.48
N HIS A 569 -10.89 -22.76 -21.11
CA HIS A 569 -11.58 -23.84 -21.85
C HIS A 569 -13.12 -23.71 -21.81
N THR A 570 -13.64 -22.92 -20.88
CA THR A 570 -15.08 -22.69 -20.69
C THR A 570 -15.65 -21.83 -21.83
N SER A 571 -15.91 -22.47 -22.98
CA SER A 571 -16.27 -21.81 -24.26
C SER A 571 -17.51 -20.92 -24.20
N TRP A 572 -18.45 -21.15 -23.28
CA TRP A 572 -19.63 -20.30 -23.11
C TRP A 572 -19.36 -18.98 -22.37
N LYS A 573 -18.25 -18.88 -21.62
CA LYS A 573 -17.82 -17.65 -20.92
C LYS A 573 -16.61 -16.99 -21.57
N PHE A 574 -15.75 -17.79 -22.19
CA PHE A 574 -14.56 -17.33 -22.90
C PHE A 574 -14.60 -17.85 -24.34
N PRO A 575 -15.57 -17.38 -25.18
CA PRO A 575 -15.65 -17.80 -26.57
C PRO A 575 -14.37 -17.46 -27.33
N ASP A 576 -13.95 -18.40 -28.17
CA ASP A 576 -12.80 -18.29 -29.07
C ASP A 576 -11.45 -17.99 -28.40
N ALA A 577 -11.28 -18.27 -27.10
CA ALA A 577 -10.02 -18.08 -26.39
C ALA A 577 -8.85 -18.87 -27.04
N ASP A 578 -7.69 -18.22 -27.15
CA ASP A 578 -6.51 -18.72 -27.86
C ASP A 578 -5.79 -19.87 -27.13
N GLU A 579 -5.85 -19.87 -25.79
CA GLU A 579 -5.09 -20.81 -24.95
C GLU A 579 -6.01 -21.68 -24.08
N HIS A 580 -5.73 -23.00 -24.06
CA HIS A 580 -6.53 -24.00 -23.34
C HIS A 580 -5.77 -24.70 -22.19
N ALA A 581 -4.56 -24.24 -21.88
CA ALA A 581 -3.72 -24.80 -20.82
C ALA A 581 -4.04 -24.18 -19.45
N ASP A 582 -3.63 -24.87 -18.38
CA ASP A 582 -3.69 -24.36 -17.02
C ASP A 582 -2.65 -23.24 -16.83
N MET A 583 -3.14 -22.06 -16.47
CA MET A 583 -2.35 -20.85 -16.23
C MET A 583 -2.43 -20.42 -14.77
N TRP A 584 -1.50 -19.56 -14.36
CA TRP A 584 -1.39 -19.08 -12.99
C TRP A 584 -1.21 -17.57 -12.94
N MET A 585 -1.92 -16.92 -12.05
CA MET A 585 -1.73 -15.51 -11.72
C MET A 585 -1.70 -15.33 -10.22
N ASN A 586 -1.04 -14.29 -9.74
CA ASN A 586 -0.86 -14.03 -8.32
C ASN A 586 -0.99 -12.56 -7.98
N ALA A 587 -1.30 -12.29 -6.72
CA ALA A 587 -1.15 -10.99 -6.10
C ALA A 587 -0.46 -11.22 -4.76
N THR A 588 0.71 -10.63 -4.55
CA THR A 588 1.55 -10.82 -3.37
C THR A 588 1.65 -9.53 -2.56
N SER A 589 2.31 -9.60 -1.40
CA SER A 589 2.53 -8.45 -0.51
C SER A 589 1.25 -7.71 -0.11
N LEU A 590 0.14 -8.46 -0.03
CA LEU A 590 -1.15 -7.92 0.36
C LEU A 590 -1.16 -7.70 1.88
N LYS A 591 -1.92 -6.69 2.31
CA LYS A 591 -2.32 -6.53 3.73
C LYS A 591 -3.83 -6.37 3.80
N ARG A 592 -4.55 -7.30 3.15
CA ARG A 592 -5.99 -7.21 2.95
C ARG A 592 -6.76 -7.86 4.10
N TRP A 593 -7.93 -7.30 4.42
CA TRP A 593 -8.83 -7.81 5.46
C TRP A 593 -8.13 -8.02 6.81
N SER A 594 -7.37 -7.01 7.22
CA SER A 594 -6.60 -7.10 8.45
C SER A 594 -7.51 -7.06 9.67
N SER A 595 -7.30 -7.97 10.61
CA SER A 595 -7.94 -7.95 11.93
C SER A 595 -6.97 -8.33 13.04
N THR A 596 -7.23 -7.88 14.26
CA THR A 596 -6.48 -8.35 15.45
C THR A 596 -6.70 -9.86 15.65
N LEU A 597 -5.68 -10.58 16.15
CA LEU A 597 -5.81 -12.00 16.51
C LEU A 597 -6.94 -12.21 17.52
N GLY A 598 -7.75 -13.25 17.30
CA GLY A 598 -8.94 -13.53 18.11
C GLY A 598 -10.20 -12.76 17.67
N HIS A 599 -10.05 -11.71 16.86
CA HIS A 599 -11.16 -10.98 16.24
C HIS A 599 -11.43 -11.51 14.82
N SER A 600 -12.59 -11.18 14.26
CA SER A 600 -12.90 -11.38 12.84
C SER A 600 -12.97 -10.06 12.10
N TYR A 601 -12.43 -10.03 10.89
CA TYR A 601 -12.70 -8.96 9.94
C TYR A 601 -14.11 -9.13 9.36
N LYS A 602 -14.87 -8.03 9.24
CA LYS A 602 -16.19 -8.01 8.61
C LYS A 602 -16.33 -6.80 7.70
N CYS A 603 -16.76 -7.03 6.46
CA CYS A 603 -17.04 -5.98 5.49
C CYS A 603 -18.17 -6.43 4.55
N LEU A 604 -19.39 -6.02 4.86
CA LEU A 604 -20.61 -6.42 4.17
C LEU A 604 -21.08 -5.41 3.13
N THR A 605 -20.81 -4.12 3.34
CA THR A 605 -21.31 -3.04 2.47
C THR A 605 -20.44 -2.84 1.22
N ARG A 606 -19.17 -3.26 1.27
CA ARG A 606 -18.18 -3.00 0.22
C ARG A 606 -17.85 -4.26 -0.58
N GLN A 607 -17.91 -4.16 -1.89
CA GLN A 607 -17.29 -5.13 -2.81
C GLN A 607 -15.82 -4.77 -2.98
N ASP A 608 -14.93 -5.67 -2.58
CA ASP A 608 -13.50 -5.48 -2.72
C ASP A 608 -13.00 -5.93 -4.10
N THR A 609 -11.98 -5.27 -4.65
CA THR A 609 -11.45 -5.59 -5.97
C THR A 609 -9.96 -5.87 -5.88
N LEU A 610 -9.54 -7.02 -6.37
CA LEU A 610 -8.15 -7.45 -6.40
C LEU A 610 -7.72 -7.77 -7.83
N LYS A 611 -6.83 -6.94 -8.39
CA LYS A 611 -6.20 -7.20 -9.68
C LYS A 611 -5.05 -8.18 -9.49
N LEU A 612 -4.99 -9.23 -10.31
CA LEU A 612 -3.89 -10.17 -10.30
C LEU A 612 -2.80 -9.74 -11.29
N ASP A 613 -1.56 -10.06 -10.97
CA ASP A 613 -0.40 -9.76 -11.80
C ASP A 613 -0.46 -10.54 -13.12
N THR A 614 -0.21 -9.82 -14.21
CA THR A 614 -0.24 -10.30 -15.59
C THR A 614 1.16 -10.51 -16.16
N ALA A 615 2.21 -10.25 -15.37
CA ALA A 615 3.59 -10.46 -15.78
C ALA A 615 3.81 -11.89 -16.29
N GLY A 616 4.24 -12.01 -17.55
CA GLY A 616 4.55 -13.29 -18.19
C GLY A 616 3.35 -14.09 -18.71
N GLN A 617 2.11 -13.61 -18.57
CA GLN A 617 0.91 -14.29 -19.10
C GLN A 617 0.62 -13.83 -20.54
N ARG A 618 0.44 -14.78 -21.47
CA ARG A 618 0.21 -14.48 -22.89
C ARG A 618 -1.27 -14.50 -23.30
N ALA A 619 -2.12 -15.27 -22.62
CA ALA A 619 -3.54 -15.37 -22.98
C ALA A 619 -4.47 -14.38 -22.28
N VAL A 620 -4.01 -13.65 -21.26
CA VAL A 620 -4.87 -12.73 -20.49
C VAL A 620 -4.21 -11.36 -20.37
N GLU A 621 -4.95 -10.33 -20.75
CA GLU A 621 -4.55 -8.92 -20.63
C GLU A 621 -4.79 -8.37 -19.23
N SER A 622 -5.88 -8.79 -18.58
CA SER A 622 -6.12 -8.49 -17.16
C SER A 622 -7.05 -9.50 -16.51
N MET A 623 -6.81 -9.78 -15.23
CA MET A 623 -7.65 -10.63 -14.39
C MET A 623 -7.96 -9.90 -13.08
N THR A 624 -9.24 -9.72 -12.79
CA THR A 624 -9.71 -9.02 -11.59
C THR A 624 -10.67 -9.92 -10.80
N LEU A 625 -10.38 -10.10 -9.52
CA LEU A 625 -11.26 -10.74 -8.56
C LEU A 625 -12.11 -9.67 -7.85
N TYR A 626 -13.38 -9.96 -7.67
CA TYR A 626 -14.33 -9.17 -6.90
C TYR A 626 -14.76 -9.98 -5.69
N LEU A 627 -14.67 -9.40 -4.50
CA LEU A 627 -14.88 -10.09 -3.23
C LEU A 627 -15.87 -9.29 -2.41
N GLY A 628 -17.14 -9.69 -2.44
CA GLY A 628 -18.23 -9.08 -1.66
C GLY A 628 -18.45 -9.79 -0.33
N GLN A 629 -19.14 -9.13 0.59
CA GLN A 629 -19.62 -9.72 1.86
C GLN A 629 -18.55 -10.49 2.63
N VAL A 630 -17.37 -9.88 2.77
CA VAL A 630 -16.20 -10.54 3.32
C VAL A 630 -16.33 -10.66 4.83
N LYS A 631 -16.14 -11.87 5.35
CA LYS A 631 -15.93 -12.13 6.77
C LYS A 631 -14.78 -13.11 6.94
N LEU A 632 -13.83 -12.81 7.82
CA LEU A 632 -12.61 -13.60 7.97
C LEU A 632 -12.24 -13.71 9.45
N ARG A 633 -11.97 -14.93 9.91
CA ARG A 633 -11.29 -15.19 11.18
C ARG A 633 -10.16 -16.19 10.92
N ALA A 634 -8.92 -15.79 11.16
CA ALA A 634 -7.73 -16.60 10.92
C ALA A 634 -6.97 -16.84 12.22
N PHE A 635 -6.11 -17.87 12.23
CA PHE A 635 -5.23 -18.20 13.35
C PHE A 635 -5.98 -18.47 14.66
N VAL A 636 -7.10 -19.19 14.57
CA VAL A 636 -7.81 -19.64 15.77
C VAL A 636 -6.89 -20.60 16.55
N PRO A 637 -6.69 -20.39 17.86
CA PRO A 637 -5.83 -21.23 18.68
C PRO A 637 -6.21 -22.71 18.66
N TYR A 638 -5.20 -23.58 18.66
CA TYR A 638 -5.38 -25.04 18.56
C TYR A 638 -6.25 -25.64 19.68
N ASN A 639 -6.34 -24.97 20.84
CA ASN A 639 -7.10 -25.37 22.02
C ASN A 639 -8.51 -24.75 22.11
N GLU A 640 -8.89 -23.88 21.17
CA GLU A 640 -10.23 -23.29 21.11
C GLU A 640 -11.18 -24.27 20.40
N THR A 641 -11.82 -25.14 21.18
CA THR A 641 -12.86 -26.05 20.69
C THR A 641 -14.22 -25.38 20.80
N ILE A 642 -15.03 -25.44 19.73
CA ILE A 642 -16.42 -24.99 19.78
C ILE A 642 -17.20 -25.88 20.76
N THR A 643 -17.54 -25.32 21.92
CA THR A 643 -18.60 -25.83 22.79
C THR A 643 -19.95 -25.53 22.12
N ASN A 644 -20.63 -26.57 21.64
CA ASN A 644 -22.03 -26.54 21.19
C ASN A 644 -22.34 -25.73 19.91
N GLY A 645 -21.81 -26.17 18.75
CA GLY A 645 -22.46 -25.99 17.43
C GLY A 645 -22.75 -24.57 16.93
N THR A 646 -22.32 -23.54 17.66
CA THR A 646 -22.46 -22.14 17.27
C THR A 646 -21.11 -21.64 16.79
N GLN A 647 -21.00 -21.39 15.49
CA GLN A 647 -19.78 -20.88 14.86
C GLN A 647 -19.53 -19.45 15.37
N THR A 648 -18.62 -19.28 16.32
CA THR A 648 -18.32 -17.97 16.89
C THR A 648 -17.27 -17.26 16.04
N TRP A 649 -17.65 -16.16 15.42
CA TRP A 649 -16.73 -15.31 14.66
C TRP A 649 -15.83 -14.45 15.56
N GLY A 650 -15.88 -14.64 16.89
CA GLY A 650 -15.19 -13.76 17.84
C GLY A 650 -15.75 -12.34 17.79
N GLN A 651 -14.98 -11.39 18.32
CA GLN A 651 -15.30 -9.97 18.22
C GLN A 651 -15.09 -9.47 16.78
N GLU A 652 -16.04 -8.72 16.24
CA GLU A 652 -15.99 -8.26 14.84
C GLU A 652 -15.28 -6.90 14.74
N GLU A 653 -14.25 -6.83 13.91
CA GLU A 653 -13.61 -5.61 13.43
C GLU A 653 -14.20 -5.27 12.06
N GLU A 654 -15.07 -4.28 12.07
CA GLU A 654 -15.76 -3.81 10.88
C GLU A 654 -14.85 -2.91 10.04
N CYS A 655 -14.91 -3.06 8.71
CA CYS A 655 -14.23 -2.14 7.82
C CYS A 655 -14.81 -0.72 7.98
N GLY A 656 -14.01 0.33 7.75
CA GLY A 656 -14.42 1.72 7.99
C GLY A 656 -15.67 2.21 7.22
N MET A 657 -16.16 1.41 6.26
CA MET A 657 -17.41 1.67 5.53
C MET A 657 -18.65 1.03 6.17
N ASP A 658 -18.46 -0.03 6.97
CA ASP A 658 -19.51 -0.65 7.78
C ASP A 658 -19.67 0.10 9.12
N VAL A 659 -18.60 0.74 9.60
CA VAL A 659 -18.63 1.63 10.77
C VAL A 659 -19.33 2.93 10.38
N LEU A 660 -20.61 3.06 10.75
CA LEU A 660 -21.22 4.39 10.87
C LEU A 660 -20.39 5.18 11.88
N THR A 661 -19.62 6.18 11.43
CA THR A 661 -18.95 7.10 12.34
C THR A 661 -20.03 7.72 13.22
N ASN A 662 -19.97 7.41 14.50
CA ASN A 662 -20.91 7.93 15.47
C ASN A 662 -20.52 9.39 15.73
N ASP A 663 -20.83 10.28 14.79
CA ASP A 663 -20.60 11.74 14.85
C ASP A 663 -21.38 12.40 16.01
N ILE A 664 -22.05 11.59 16.83
CA ILE A 664 -22.72 11.93 18.08
C ILE A 664 -21.83 12.76 19.02
N VAL A 665 -20.52 12.45 19.12
CA VAL A 665 -19.64 13.17 20.05
C VAL A 665 -19.30 14.57 19.54
N PRO A 666 -18.81 14.77 18.30
CA PRO A 666 -18.62 16.10 17.73
C PRO A 666 -19.90 16.95 17.70
N ILE A 667 -21.05 16.34 17.39
CA ILE A 667 -22.34 17.03 17.33
C ILE A 667 -22.81 17.45 18.73
N ALA A 668 -22.67 16.59 19.74
CA ALA A 668 -23.01 16.93 21.13
C ALA A 668 -22.13 18.05 21.68
N VAL A 669 -20.82 18.00 21.38
CA VAL A 669 -19.87 19.07 21.76
C VAL A 669 -20.23 20.37 21.05
N GLY A 670 -20.59 20.32 19.77
CA GLY A 670 -21.06 21.48 19.00
C GLY A 670 -22.31 22.13 19.61
N CYS A 671 -23.32 21.32 19.97
CA CYS A 671 -24.54 21.79 20.63
C CYS A 671 -24.25 22.41 22.01
N ALA A 672 -23.36 21.81 22.80
CA ALA A 672 -22.97 22.33 24.11
C ALA A 672 -22.23 23.68 24.01
N LEU A 673 -21.31 23.82 23.04
CA LEU A 673 -20.60 25.07 22.79
C LEU A 673 -21.53 26.18 22.29
N ALA A 674 -22.47 25.86 21.39
CA ALA A 674 -23.46 26.82 20.91
C ALA A 674 -24.35 27.35 22.05
N ALA A 675 -24.83 26.45 22.93
CA ALA A 675 -25.62 26.84 24.10
C ALA A 675 -24.84 27.77 25.04
N LEU A 676 -23.56 27.49 25.27
CA LEU A 676 -22.70 28.32 26.12
C LEU A 676 -22.50 29.73 25.56
N VAL A 677 -22.27 29.85 24.24
CA VAL A 677 -22.13 31.15 23.56
C VAL A 677 -23.39 32.00 23.69
N VAL A 678 -24.57 31.39 23.52
CA VAL A 678 -25.86 32.09 23.66
C VAL A 678 -26.05 32.62 25.09
N ILE A 679 -25.69 31.84 26.12
CA ILE A 679 -25.77 32.27 27.53
C ILE A 679 -24.87 33.49 27.78
N VAL A 680 -23.64 33.47 27.26
CA VAL A 680 -22.69 34.58 27.40
C VAL A 680 -23.19 35.86 26.72
N LEU A 681 -23.79 35.75 25.53
CA LEU A 681 -24.35 36.90 24.81
C LEU A 681 -25.54 37.52 25.55
N ILE A 682 -26.44 36.71 26.11
CA ILE A 682 -27.57 37.20 26.92
C ILE A 682 -27.06 37.95 28.16
N ALA A 683 -26.09 37.37 28.88
CA ALA A 683 -25.49 38.00 30.05
C ALA A 683 -24.79 39.34 29.69
N TYR A 684 -24.07 39.38 28.57
CA TYR A 684 -23.42 40.59 28.08
C TYR A 684 -24.42 41.70 27.75
N VAL A 685 -25.51 41.37 27.05
CA VAL A 685 -26.54 42.36 26.68
C VAL A 685 -27.24 42.92 27.92
N ILE A 686 -27.55 42.08 28.91
CA ILE A 686 -28.19 42.53 30.16
C ILE A 686 -27.23 43.40 30.98
N GLY A 687 -25.97 42.98 31.14
CA GLY A 687 -24.95 43.78 31.80
C GLY A 687 -24.76 45.15 31.11
N ARG A 688 -24.71 45.15 29.77
CA ARG A 688 -24.64 46.37 28.97
C ARG A 688 -25.87 47.26 29.12
N ARG A 689 -27.07 46.69 29.23
CA ARG A 689 -28.33 47.44 29.40
C ARG A 689 -28.44 48.04 30.81
N ARG A 690 -27.98 47.32 31.84
CA ARG A 690 -28.00 47.79 33.24
C ARG A 690 -26.97 48.91 33.50
N ASN A 691 -25.80 48.85 32.85
CA ASN A 691 -24.80 49.93 32.94
C ASN A 691 -25.25 51.22 32.23
N ARG A 692 -26.12 51.14 31.22
CA ARG A 692 -26.72 52.34 30.60
C ARG A 692 -27.79 53.02 31.47
N ALA A 693 -28.44 52.29 32.38
CA ALA A 693 -29.49 52.81 33.25
C ALA A 693 -28.98 53.51 34.53
N ARG A 694 -27.70 53.31 34.92
CA ARG A 694 -27.09 53.95 36.11
C ARG A 694 -26.30 55.23 35.80
N GLY A 695 -26.32 55.71 34.55
CA GLY A 695 -25.45 56.79 34.07
C GLY A 695 -26.08 58.18 33.91
N TYR A 696 -27.27 58.45 34.45
CA TYR A 696 -27.89 59.78 34.43
C TYR A 696 -28.82 60.02 35.64
N GLU A 697 -28.27 59.92 36.85
CA GLU A 697 -28.75 60.76 37.97
C GLU A 697 -27.53 61.38 38.66
N SER A 698 -27.10 62.50 38.11
CA SER A 698 -26.34 63.54 38.81
C SER A 698 -26.98 64.89 38.46
N MET A 699 -28.07 65.22 39.15
CA MET A 699 -28.48 66.58 39.51
C MET A 699 -29.21 66.54 40.84
#